data_AF-A0A177FC26-F1
#
_entry.id   AF-A0A177FC26-F1
#
_cell.length_a   1.000
_cell.length_b   1.000
_cell.length_c   1.000
_cell.angle_alpha   90.00
_cell.angle_beta   90.00
_cell.angle_gamma   90.00
#
_symmetry.space_group_name_H-M   'P 1'
#
loop_
_entity.id
_entity.type
_entity.pdbx_description
1 polymer ?
#
loop_
_entity_poly.entity_id
_entity_poly.type
_entity_poly.pdbx_seq_one_letter_code
_entity_poly.pdbx_strand_id
1 'polypeptide(L)'
;MLGFGRPRLKRKKSVIEFITGKSIDDLATVSDLKYLHLQLGLPDLIEDDLDEGELAGPSSDNSSSVFAFPQPLQTLHTTARTYRRMPASKESGIGDDHQNGTVFSVSGPVIVAENMIGVAMYELCKVGHDALVGEVIRIEADKATIQVYEETAGVTVGDPVLRTGKPLSVELGPGLMETIYDGIQRPLKTIAGNTNSIYIPRGISVPSLDREKKWPFTPTMKEGDHISGGDVWGKVVENSLVNEHRILLPPRARGTIKKIAPKGDYTVDEPLLTVEFNGETKEYPMMHSWPVRVPRPVNERLQADSPFIVGQRVLDALFPSVQGGTVCIPGAFGCGKTVISQSVSKFSNSDIIVYVGCFAAGTPVMMADGTNMNIEDIAVGDSVMGKDGKARVVKALPRGEETMYEIGIKTQHQNETFREVSYTCNAMHLLVLQTPQRVNIVDHHLEGKMQSSVSFFAFDTRQAATEDGVNVVRELKQYTKSFQHDSHGGSERARSLAEDFAASIPRDDFHWAIEARDIDYVDVHVREATQQLISPIFLQNETLNSRLAQKGFDGHLAPQMAYLLGSWVGNGHHADSRMSVDPEDAELVDRLEEYGKMFDLESELVTFAPGKRTVLGEVNVNHSRPANSISAALEVAKNLGFNFHEGDDLAVELRGKGMNTSSTKGLNTNNVFWDMVLATGVRGSSDDQLKMVPLWLSSESFEVREHFLAGLIDSQGQVELNDREQSATVKTVYPGVCEGLVRVARSLGLCVSVSTEEEKAFCVYMTATGILESVLSKCALSSNRTAAPTSVERKAQPVYFDVVKKPAAPYYGITLPDDSDHQFLLGNLMLVHNCGERGNEMAEVLMDFPELSITIDGRKEPIMKRTCLIANTSNMPVAAREASIYTGITVAEYFRDQGKAVAMMADSSSRWAEALREISGRLGEMPADQGFPAYLSAKLASFYERAGAATALGSPERNGSISIVGAVSPPGGDFSDPVTSATLGIVQVFWGLDKKLAQRKHFPSVNTSLSYSKYTNILDKFYAKDHPEFPRLRDRIKELLTNSEDLDQVVQLVGKSALGDSDKIILDVAAMLKDDFLQQNGYSDYDQFCPLWKTEYMMKAFMQFHDEAQKAVSSGLSWAKVREATSEIQHGLRSMKFELPDDQEEVSGKYDRLLQQMSEKFASVSDE
;
A
#
# COMPACT_ATOMS: atom_id res chain seq x y z
N MET A 1 -55.12 -11.62 -33.53
CA MET A 1 -56.45 -11.10 -33.12
C MET A 1 -56.38 -10.87 -31.62
N LEU A 2 -56.80 -9.74 -31.04
CA LEU A 2 -57.40 -8.50 -31.58
C LEU A 2 -56.47 -7.28 -31.29
N GLY A 3 -56.86 -6.07 -31.72
CA GLY A 3 -56.04 -4.84 -31.63
C GLY A 3 -56.57 -3.78 -30.66
N PHE A 4 -56.27 -2.51 -30.98
CA PHE A 4 -56.39 -1.28 -30.16
C PHE A 4 -55.34 -1.17 -29.03
N GLY A 5 -54.55 -0.10 -28.86
CA GLY A 5 -54.31 1.08 -29.71
C GLY A 5 -54.29 2.41 -28.92
N ARG A 6 -53.12 3.03 -28.71
CA ARG A 6 -52.91 4.35 -28.06
C ARG A 6 -51.66 5.07 -28.63
N PRO A 7 -51.41 6.37 -28.34
CA PRO A 7 -50.88 7.31 -29.36
C PRO A 7 -49.35 7.47 -29.47
N ARG A 8 -48.90 8.03 -30.61
CA ARG A 8 -47.51 8.44 -30.86
C ARG A 8 -47.24 9.88 -30.42
N LEU A 9 -46.10 10.09 -29.74
CA LEU A 9 -45.50 11.41 -29.49
C LEU A 9 -44.71 11.92 -30.72
N LYS A 10 -44.52 13.25 -30.84
CA LYS A 10 -43.71 13.87 -31.90
C LYS A 10 -42.22 13.90 -31.52
N ARG A 11 -41.34 13.63 -32.49
CA ARG A 11 -39.87 13.70 -32.35
C ARG A 11 -39.40 15.18 -32.35
N LYS A 12 -38.35 15.51 -31.58
CA LYS A 12 -37.63 16.78 -31.73
C LYS A 12 -36.67 16.71 -32.94
N LYS A 13 -36.39 17.85 -33.56
CA LYS A 13 -35.38 18.01 -34.63
C LYS A 13 -33.95 17.98 -34.08
N SER A 14 -33.00 17.61 -34.92
CA SER A 14 -31.55 17.72 -34.70
C SER A 14 -31.05 19.16 -34.91
N VAL A 15 -29.82 19.44 -34.45
CA VAL A 15 -29.14 20.73 -34.66
C VAL A 15 -28.84 20.98 -36.15
N ILE A 16 -28.49 19.92 -36.90
CA ILE A 16 -28.19 20.03 -38.34
C ILE A 16 -29.45 20.39 -39.14
N GLU A 17 -30.60 19.74 -38.87
CA GLU A 17 -31.90 20.12 -39.44
C GLU A 17 -32.34 21.55 -39.08
N PHE A 18 -31.79 22.13 -38.00
CA PHE A 18 -32.08 23.49 -37.55
C PHE A 18 -31.22 24.54 -38.30
N ILE A 19 -30.02 24.16 -38.74
CA ILE A 19 -29.07 25.02 -39.47
C ILE A 19 -29.31 24.95 -40.99
N THR A 20 -29.42 23.74 -41.55
CA THR A 20 -29.52 23.54 -43.02
C THR A 20 -30.95 23.45 -43.54
N GLY A 21 -31.92 23.20 -42.66
CA GLY A 21 -33.33 22.99 -43.00
C GLY A 21 -33.66 21.64 -43.68
N LYS A 22 -32.65 20.82 -44.03
CA LYS A 22 -32.78 19.50 -44.67
C LYS A 22 -32.65 18.35 -43.67
N SER A 23 -33.09 17.13 -44.01
CA SER A 23 -32.69 15.92 -43.27
C SER A 23 -31.19 15.67 -43.45
N ILE A 24 -30.59 14.94 -42.51
CA ILE A 24 -29.22 14.44 -42.67
C ILE A 24 -29.12 13.45 -43.85
N ASP A 25 -30.22 12.74 -44.15
CA ASP A 25 -30.33 11.77 -45.24
C ASP A 25 -30.42 12.42 -46.64
N ASP A 26 -30.70 13.73 -46.72
CA ASP A 26 -30.86 14.47 -47.99
C ASP A 26 -29.54 15.11 -48.48
N LEU A 27 -28.44 15.00 -47.72
CA LEU A 27 -27.15 15.67 -47.99
C LEU A 27 -26.26 14.84 -48.93
N ALA A 28 -26.72 14.67 -50.18
CA ALA A 28 -26.11 13.76 -51.15
C ALA A 28 -25.14 14.40 -52.16
N THR A 29 -24.82 15.70 -52.07
CA THR A 29 -23.95 16.38 -53.07
C THR A 29 -22.71 17.05 -52.47
N VAL A 30 -21.61 17.05 -53.24
CA VAL A 30 -20.36 17.76 -52.89
C VAL A 30 -20.57 19.26 -52.67
N SER A 31 -21.56 19.85 -53.36
CA SER A 31 -22.01 21.23 -53.17
C SER A 31 -22.62 21.50 -51.78
N ASP A 32 -23.40 20.56 -51.23
CA ASP A 32 -23.94 20.69 -49.87
C ASP A 32 -22.81 20.65 -48.82
N LEU A 33 -21.82 19.77 -49.02
CA LEU A 33 -20.65 19.67 -48.13
C LEU A 33 -19.76 20.93 -48.18
N LYS A 34 -19.51 21.51 -49.36
CA LYS A 34 -18.77 22.79 -49.47
C LYS A 34 -19.51 23.95 -48.81
N TYR A 35 -20.85 23.97 -48.85
CA TYR A 35 -21.64 24.96 -48.12
C TYR A 35 -21.53 24.79 -46.59
N LEU A 36 -21.52 23.55 -46.11
CA LEU A 36 -21.30 23.20 -44.70
C LEU A 36 -19.91 23.61 -44.21
N HIS A 37 -18.86 23.38 -45.01
CA HIS A 37 -17.49 23.78 -44.68
C HIS A 37 -17.38 25.31 -44.50
N LEU A 38 -18.00 26.07 -45.42
CA LEU A 38 -18.02 27.54 -45.40
C LEU A 38 -18.81 28.11 -44.21
N GLN A 39 -19.89 27.44 -43.77
CA GLN A 39 -20.66 27.86 -42.58
C GLN A 39 -19.98 27.48 -41.25
N LEU A 40 -19.12 26.46 -41.23
CA LEU A 40 -18.42 26.01 -40.02
C LEU A 40 -17.05 26.66 -39.81
N GLY A 41 -16.53 27.41 -40.79
CA GLY A 41 -15.33 28.24 -40.63
C GLY A 41 -14.02 27.45 -40.46
N LEU A 42 -13.95 26.25 -41.05
CA LEU A 42 -12.75 25.42 -41.05
C LEU A 42 -11.73 25.94 -42.08
N PRO A 43 -10.41 25.86 -41.80
CA PRO A 43 -9.37 26.33 -42.72
C PRO A 43 -9.09 25.30 -43.84
N ASP A 44 -8.93 25.78 -45.06
CA ASP A 44 -8.55 24.95 -46.22
C ASP A 44 -7.14 24.37 -46.04
N LEU A 45 -6.97 23.07 -46.32
CA LEU A 45 -5.67 22.42 -46.46
C LEU A 45 -5.32 22.29 -47.95
N ILE A 46 -4.04 22.53 -48.26
CA ILE A 46 -3.52 22.60 -49.62
C ILE A 46 -3.27 21.19 -50.18
N GLU A 47 -3.69 20.97 -51.42
CA GLU A 47 -3.34 19.81 -52.25
C GLU A 47 -1.93 19.98 -52.84
N ASP A 48 -1.14 18.91 -52.92
CA ASP A 48 -0.08 18.75 -53.92
C ASP A 48 0.26 17.24 -54.10
N ASP A 49 0.59 16.85 -55.33
CA ASP A 49 1.23 15.62 -55.83
C ASP A 49 0.76 14.22 -55.33
N LEU A 50 -0.01 13.53 -56.17
CA LEU A 50 0.27 12.15 -56.63
C LEU A 50 -0.54 11.81 -57.90
N ASP A 51 0.14 11.41 -58.98
CA ASP A 51 -0.43 11.22 -60.33
C ASP A 51 -1.32 9.97 -60.52
N GLU A 52 -2.27 10.06 -61.48
CA GLU A 52 -2.98 8.90 -62.05
C GLU A 52 -2.13 8.19 -63.12
N GLY A 53 -1.86 6.89 -62.96
CA GLY A 53 -1.12 6.12 -63.98
C GLY A 53 -1.23 4.59 -63.87
N GLU A 54 -1.73 3.96 -64.93
CA GLU A 54 -1.63 2.53 -65.32
C GLU A 54 -1.82 1.43 -64.25
N LEU A 55 -2.93 0.69 -64.33
CA LEU A 55 -2.93 -0.64 -64.99
C LEU A 55 -4.34 -1.25 -65.12
N ALA A 56 -4.50 -2.20 -66.05
CA ALA A 56 -5.79 -2.79 -66.41
C ALA A 56 -6.17 -4.00 -65.54
N GLY A 57 -7.45 -4.14 -65.22
CA GLY A 57 -8.00 -5.33 -64.56
C GLY A 57 -8.33 -6.47 -65.53
N PRO A 58 -8.42 -7.70 -65.00
CA PRO A 58 -9.38 -8.67 -65.53
C PRO A 58 -10.33 -9.24 -64.45
N SER A 59 -11.40 -9.83 -64.96
CA SER A 59 -12.57 -10.43 -64.30
C SER A 59 -12.37 -11.35 -63.09
N SER A 60 -13.37 -11.30 -62.20
CA SER A 60 -13.92 -12.40 -61.39
C SER A 60 -13.00 -13.18 -60.45
N ASP A 61 -13.03 -12.86 -59.14
CA ASP A 61 -13.89 -13.63 -58.22
C ASP A 61 -14.14 -12.93 -56.86
N ASN A 62 -15.23 -13.30 -56.19
CA ASN A 62 -15.53 -13.17 -54.74
C ASN A 62 -15.55 -11.80 -53.98
N SER A 63 -16.40 -11.81 -52.94
CA SER A 63 -16.37 -11.04 -51.68
C SER A 63 -16.85 -9.57 -51.61
N SER A 64 -17.28 -9.24 -50.38
CA SER A 64 -17.52 -7.94 -49.70
C SER A 64 -16.96 -6.65 -50.33
N SER A 65 -17.60 -5.48 -50.22
CA SER A 65 -18.75 -5.04 -49.38
C SER A 65 -19.46 -3.82 -50.03
N VAL A 66 -20.49 -3.19 -49.43
CA VAL A 66 -20.34 -2.07 -48.48
C VAL A 66 -21.71 -1.73 -47.82
N PHE A 67 -21.70 -1.59 -46.49
CA PHE A 67 -22.60 -0.82 -45.61
C PHE A 67 -24.15 -0.92 -45.77
N ALA A 68 -24.79 -1.49 -44.74
CA ALA A 68 -26.18 -1.17 -44.37
C ALA A 68 -26.34 -1.18 -42.84
N PHE A 69 -26.74 -0.05 -42.24
CA PHE A 69 -27.11 0.02 -40.82
C PHE A 69 -28.53 -0.54 -40.60
N PRO A 70 -28.74 -1.52 -39.70
CA PRO A 70 -30.08 -2.06 -39.44
C PRO A 70 -30.86 -1.25 -38.39
N GLN A 71 -32.14 -1.00 -38.68
CA GLN A 71 -33.14 -0.55 -37.69
C GLN A 71 -33.65 -1.72 -36.82
N PRO A 72 -34.30 -1.45 -35.66
CA PRO A 72 -34.65 -2.50 -34.69
C PRO A 72 -35.72 -3.47 -35.22
N LEU A 73 -35.42 -4.78 -35.14
CA LEU A 73 -36.33 -5.85 -35.53
C LEU A 73 -37.38 -6.15 -34.45
N GLN A 74 -38.65 -5.93 -34.77
CA GLN A 74 -39.76 -6.57 -34.05
C GLN A 74 -39.87 -8.04 -34.48
N THR A 75 -39.86 -8.94 -33.50
CA THR A 75 -40.54 -10.25 -33.48
C THR A 75 -40.81 -10.93 -34.84
N LEU A 76 -39.90 -11.80 -35.28
CA LEU A 76 -40.20 -12.88 -36.23
C LEU A 76 -39.72 -14.21 -35.66
N HIS A 77 -40.54 -15.25 -35.79
CA HIS A 77 -40.21 -16.60 -35.32
C HIS A 77 -39.05 -17.20 -36.12
N THR A 78 -37.96 -17.55 -35.44
CA THR A 78 -36.88 -18.37 -36.02
C THR A 78 -36.98 -19.81 -35.53
N THR A 79 -37.37 -20.70 -36.43
CA THR A 79 -37.24 -22.15 -36.24
C THR A 79 -35.79 -22.52 -35.92
N ALA A 80 -35.57 -23.41 -34.95
CA ALA A 80 -34.23 -23.83 -34.52
C ALA A 80 -33.42 -24.47 -35.66
N ARG A 81 -32.59 -23.66 -36.35
CA ARG A 81 -31.52 -24.18 -37.21
C ARG A 81 -30.35 -24.61 -36.33
N THR A 82 -30.22 -25.93 -36.20
CA THR A 82 -29.13 -26.65 -35.55
C THR A 82 -27.77 -25.99 -35.75
N TYR A 83 -27.09 -25.63 -34.66
CA TYR A 83 -25.64 -25.52 -34.67
C TYR A 83 -25.06 -26.85 -35.18
N ARG A 84 -24.27 -26.78 -36.26
CA ARG A 84 -23.65 -27.96 -36.86
C ARG A 84 -22.58 -28.44 -35.89
N ARG A 85 -22.79 -29.61 -35.26
CA ARG A 85 -21.77 -30.28 -34.44
C ARG A 85 -20.45 -30.34 -35.22
N MET A 86 -19.41 -29.69 -34.72
CA MET A 86 -18.10 -30.33 -34.78
C MET A 86 -18.16 -31.56 -33.88
N PRO A 87 -17.62 -32.72 -34.30
CA PRO A 87 -17.53 -33.87 -33.42
C PRO A 87 -16.61 -33.54 -32.24
N ALA A 88 -16.91 -34.06 -31.07
CA ALA A 88 -15.89 -34.13 -30.02
C ALA A 88 -14.72 -34.96 -30.55
N SER A 89 -13.49 -34.50 -30.31
CA SER A 89 -12.31 -35.35 -30.49
C SER A 89 -12.49 -36.62 -29.66
N LYS A 90 -12.24 -37.77 -30.27
CA LYS A 90 -12.13 -39.02 -29.50
C LYS A 90 -10.93 -38.91 -28.59
N GLU A 91 -11.00 -39.55 -27.42
CA GLU A 91 -9.83 -39.96 -26.67
C GLU A 91 -9.13 -41.09 -27.46
N SER A 92 -8.38 -40.70 -28.49
CA SER A 92 -7.36 -41.54 -29.13
C SER A 92 -6.10 -41.51 -28.28
N GLY A 93 -5.41 -42.66 -28.18
CA GLY A 93 -4.33 -42.86 -27.20
C GLY A 93 -3.16 -41.88 -27.31
N ILE A 94 -2.46 -41.76 -26.19
CA ILE A 94 -1.25 -40.94 -25.99
C ILE A 94 -0.27 -41.15 -27.15
N GLY A 95 0.07 -40.05 -27.83
CA GLY A 95 1.05 -39.98 -28.91
C GLY A 95 1.58 -38.55 -29.02
N ASP A 96 2.90 -38.41 -29.14
CA ASP A 96 3.63 -37.15 -28.91
C ASP A 96 3.56 -36.17 -30.10
N ASP A 97 2.38 -35.60 -30.36
CA ASP A 97 2.15 -34.50 -31.31
C ASP A 97 1.54 -33.27 -30.60
N HIS A 98 2.09 -32.93 -29.43
CA HIS A 98 1.83 -31.64 -28.78
C HIS A 98 2.48 -30.50 -29.59
N GLN A 99 1.71 -29.91 -30.52
CA GLN A 99 2.04 -28.65 -31.16
C GLN A 99 2.09 -27.53 -30.10
N ASN A 100 3.26 -27.34 -29.52
CA ASN A 100 3.58 -26.26 -28.59
C ASN A 100 3.85 -24.97 -29.35
N GLY A 101 3.40 -23.85 -28.80
CA GLY A 101 3.79 -22.54 -29.30
C GLY A 101 5.20 -22.14 -28.86
N THR A 102 5.73 -21.10 -29.47
CA THR A 102 7.00 -20.47 -29.09
C THR A 102 6.79 -18.98 -28.86
N VAL A 103 7.38 -18.41 -27.81
CA VAL A 103 7.31 -16.97 -27.53
C VAL A 103 8.00 -16.19 -28.64
N PHE A 104 7.24 -15.35 -29.34
CA PHE A 104 7.73 -14.48 -30.42
C PHE A 104 8.10 -13.08 -29.89
N SER A 105 7.34 -12.53 -28.94
CA SER A 105 7.66 -11.25 -28.30
C SER A 105 7.02 -11.10 -26.91
N VAL A 106 7.67 -10.35 -26.03
CA VAL A 106 7.22 -10.04 -24.66
C VAL A 106 7.10 -8.53 -24.50
N SER A 107 5.99 -8.04 -23.93
CA SER A 107 5.76 -6.62 -23.65
C SER A 107 4.97 -6.45 -22.34
N GLY A 108 5.70 -6.40 -21.22
CA GLY A 108 5.10 -6.41 -19.88
C GLY A 108 4.24 -7.67 -19.66
N PRO A 109 2.99 -7.57 -19.18
CA PRO A 109 2.13 -8.72 -18.92
C PRO A 109 1.54 -9.36 -20.20
N VAL A 110 1.82 -8.79 -21.38
CA VAL A 110 1.34 -9.29 -22.67
C VAL A 110 2.48 -9.98 -23.43
N ILE A 111 2.22 -11.21 -23.89
CA ILE A 111 3.17 -12.03 -24.65
C ILE A 111 2.50 -12.42 -25.97
N VAL A 112 3.23 -12.38 -27.08
CA VAL A 112 2.79 -12.95 -28.35
C VAL A 112 3.55 -14.24 -28.57
N ALA A 113 2.83 -15.33 -28.81
CA ALA A 113 3.39 -16.64 -29.15
C ALA A 113 2.99 -17.03 -30.58
N GLU A 114 3.91 -17.62 -31.33
CA GLU A 114 3.68 -18.17 -32.67
C GLU A 114 3.57 -19.71 -32.62
N ASN A 115 3.26 -20.34 -33.76
CA ASN A 115 2.96 -21.77 -33.87
C ASN A 115 1.71 -22.22 -33.06
N MET A 116 0.84 -21.28 -32.66
CA MET A 116 -0.32 -21.52 -31.79
C MET A 116 -1.58 -21.98 -32.54
N ILE A 117 -1.42 -22.68 -33.66
CA ILE A 117 -2.51 -23.06 -34.57
C ILE A 117 -3.51 -23.97 -33.85
N GLY A 118 -4.78 -23.58 -33.85
CA GLY A 118 -5.87 -24.30 -33.20
C GLY A 118 -6.02 -24.04 -31.70
N VAL A 119 -5.36 -23.02 -31.15
CA VAL A 119 -5.69 -22.50 -29.80
C VAL A 119 -7.07 -21.83 -29.82
N ALA A 120 -7.80 -21.90 -28.70
CA ALA A 120 -9.07 -21.21 -28.54
C ALA A 120 -8.92 -19.83 -27.88
N MET A 121 -9.90 -18.95 -28.14
CA MET A 121 -10.02 -17.65 -27.47
C MET A 121 -10.48 -17.85 -26.01
N TYR A 122 -9.88 -17.11 -25.07
CA TYR A 122 -9.95 -17.35 -23.62
C TYR A 122 -9.43 -18.73 -23.18
N GLU A 123 -8.59 -19.41 -23.97
CA GLU A 123 -7.92 -20.63 -23.52
C GLU A 123 -6.78 -20.30 -22.55
N LEU A 124 -6.63 -21.10 -21.49
CA LEU A 124 -5.53 -21.01 -20.55
C LEU A 124 -4.31 -21.78 -21.09
N CYS A 125 -3.14 -21.17 -20.98
CA CYS A 125 -1.85 -21.72 -21.40
C CYS A 125 -0.80 -21.57 -20.30
N LYS A 126 0.29 -22.33 -20.41
CA LYS A 126 1.49 -22.18 -19.57
C LYS A 126 2.63 -21.64 -20.42
N VAL A 127 3.25 -20.55 -20.01
CA VAL A 127 4.24 -19.79 -20.78
C VAL A 127 5.61 -19.83 -20.08
N GLY A 128 6.67 -20.04 -20.86
CA GLY A 128 8.04 -20.03 -20.35
C GLY A 128 8.45 -21.33 -19.67
N HIS A 129 9.73 -21.43 -19.34
CA HIS A 129 10.26 -22.58 -18.59
C HIS A 129 9.69 -22.66 -17.16
N ASP A 130 9.38 -21.51 -16.54
CA ASP A 130 8.64 -21.40 -15.27
C ASP A 130 7.17 -21.84 -15.41
N ALA A 131 6.67 -22.09 -16.62
CA ALA A 131 5.32 -22.57 -16.92
C ALA A 131 4.18 -21.66 -16.37
N LEU A 132 4.41 -20.34 -16.42
CA LEU A 132 3.56 -19.27 -15.90
C LEU A 132 2.14 -19.32 -16.47
N VAL A 133 1.12 -19.10 -15.63
CA VAL A 133 -0.28 -19.16 -16.07
C VAL A 133 -0.66 -17.91 -16.88
N GLY A 134 -1.24 -18.11 -18.07
CA GLY A 134 -1.80 -17.03 -18.89
C GLY A 134 -3.06 -17.43 -19.66
N GLU A 135 -3.78 -16.45 -20.20
CA GLU A 135 -5.01 -16.62 -20.99
C GLU A 135 -4.86 -15.99 -22.38
N VAL A 136 -5.32 -16.68 -23.43
CA VAL A 136 -5.30 -16.17 -24.81
C VAL A 136 -6.39 -15.11 -25.00
N ILE A 137 -5.97 -13.91 -25.42
CA ILE A 137 -6.83 -12.72 -25.54
C ILE A 137 -7.01 -12.17 -26.96
N ARG A 138 -6.16 -12.58 -27.92
CA ARG A 138 -6.29 -12.26 -29.36
C ARG A 138 -5.60 -13.34 -30.18
N ILE A 139 -6.10 -13.63 -31.39
CA ILE A 139 -5.55 -14.65 -32.29
C ILE A 139 -5.45 -14.06 -33.70
N GLU A 140 -4.27 -14.15 -34.30
CA GLU A 140 -3.94 -13.63 -35.63
C GLU A 140 -3.21 -14.72 -36.43
N ALA A 141 -3.97 -15.45 -37.26
CA ALA A 141 -3.50 -16.60 -38.03
C ALA A 141 -2.81 -17.69 -37.17
N ASP A 142 -1.47 -17.73 -37.17
CA ASP A 142 -0.62 -18.66 -36.41
C ASP A 142 -0.16 -18.09 -35.06
N LYS A 143 -0.37 -16.79 -34.82
CA LYS A 143 0.05 -16.09 -33.60
C LYS A 143 -1.10 -15.88 -32.64
N ALA A 144 -0.81 -15.98 -31.35
CA ALA A 144 -1.74 -15.75 -30.25
C ALA A 144 -1.15 -14.73 -29.27
N THR A 145 -1.92 -13.69 -28.96
CA THR A 145 -1.64 -12.76 -27.87
C THR A 145 -2.17 -13.35 -26.58
N ILE A 146 -1.31 -13.45 -25.57
CA ILE A 146 -1.53 -14.07 -24.28
C ILE A 146 -1.35 -12.99 -23.20
N GLN A 147 -2.28 -12.96 -22.25
CA GLN A 147 -2.19 -12.17 -21.04
C GLN A 147 -1.73 -13.08 -19.90
N VAL A 148 -0.59 -12.77 -19.28
CA VAL A 148 -0.03 -13.59 -18.19
C VAL A 148 -0.58 -13.10 -16.84
N TYR A 149 -1.01 -14.04 -15.98
CA TYR A 149 -1.51 -13.77 -14.63
C TYR A 149 -0.39 -13.66 -13.58
N GLU A 150 0.84 -13.95 -13.99
CA GLU A 150 2.08 -13.89 -13.21
C GLU A 150 3.06 -12.89 -13.82
N GLU A 151 4.13 -12.56 -13.08
CA GLU A 151 5.16 -11.65 -13.56
C GLU A 151 5.99 -12.30 -14.68
N THR A 152 6.13 -11.61 -15.81
CA THR A 152 6.82 -12.08 -17.03
C THR A 152 8.33 -11.85 -17.04
N ALA A 153 8.91 -11.32 -15.95
CA ALA A 153 10.32 -10.95 -15.85
C ALA A 153 11.25 -12.16 -16.02
N GLY A 154 11.98 -12.23 -17.15
CA GLY A 154 12.89 -13.34 -17.45
C GLY A 154 12.32 -14.42 -18.39
N VAL A 155 11.08 -14.29 -18.86
CA VAL A 155 10.61 -15.05 -20.04
C VAL A 155 11.34 -14.54 -21.28
N THR A 156 11.89 -15.41 -22.11
CA THR A 156 12.67 -15.02 -23.29
C THR A 156 11.99 -15.35 -24.63
N VAL A 157 12.54 -14.84 -25.74
CA VAL A 157 12.04 -15.16 -27.09
C VAL A 157 12.57 -16.54 -27.48
N GLY A 158 11.67 -17.43 -27.90
CA GLY A 158 11.92 -18.85 -28.11
C GLY A 158 11.45 -19.76 -26.98
N ASP A 159 11.08 -19.20 -25.82
CA ASP A 159 10.47 -19.94 -24.70
C ASP A 159 9.24 -20.76 -25.15
N PRO A 160 8.99 -21.95 -24.57
CA PRO A 160 7.84 -22.78 -24.93
C PRO A 160 6.51 -22.24 -24.40
N VAL A 161 5.43 -22.49 -25.14
CA VAL A 161 4.04 -22.23 -24.71
C VAL A 161 3.20 -23.50 -24.83
N LEU A 162 2.73 -23.99 -23.68
CA LEU A 162 1.91 -25.19 -23.58
C LEU A 162 0.42 -24.83 -23.52
N ARG A 163 -0.38 -25.46 -24.38
CA ARG A 163 -1.84 -25.28 -24.44
C ARG A 163 -2.57 -26.25 -23.51
N THR A 164 -3.65 -25.82 -22.85
CA THR A 164 -4.42 -26.69 -21.94
C THR A 164 -5.77 -27.16 -22.51
N GLY A 165 -6.23 -26.57 -23.61
CA GLY A 165 -7.52 -26.85 -24.23
C GLY A 165 -8.73 -26.44 -23.39
N LYS A 166 -8.52 -25.65 -22.32
CA LYS A 166 -9.55 -25.27 -21.34
C LYS A 166 -9.41 -23.78 -20.98
N PRO A 167 -10.52 -23.05 -20.76
CA PRO A 167 -10.48 -21.68 -20.24
C PRO A 167 -10.19 -21.65 -18.73
N LEU A 168 -9.86 -20.46 -18.20
CA LEU A 168 -9.69 -20.24 -16.76
C LEU A 168 -10.93 -20.74 -16.00
N SER A 169 -10.72 -21.73 -15.12
CA SER A 169 -11.76 -22.48 -14.44
C SER A 169 -11.39 -22.73 -12.99
N VAL A 170 -12.34 -22.52 -12.09
CA VAL A 170 -12.20 -22.71 -10.64
C VAL A 170 -12.64 -24.11 -10.21
N GLU A 171 -12.00 -24.67 -9.19
CA GLU A 171 -12.44 -25.90 -8.52
C GLU A 171 -13.52 -25.58 -7.48
N LEU A 172 -14.63 -26.31 -7.52
CA LEU A 172 -15.80 -26.10 -6.67
C LEU A 172 -16.16 -27.39 -5.94
N GLY A 173 -16.20 -27.35 -4.60
CA GLY A 173 -16.44 -28.51 -3.73
C GLY A 173 -16.27 -28.14 -2.24
N PRO A 174 -16.27 -29.13 -1.34
CA PRO A 174 -15.98 -28.91 0.08
C PRO A 174 -14.49 -28.60 0.29
N GLY A 175 -14.19 -27.69 1.22
CA GLY A 175 -12.87 -27.10 1.43
C GLY A 175 -12.69 -25.70 0.83
N LEU A 176 -13.80 -25.00 0.54
CA LEU A 176 -13.81 -23.60 0.08
C LEU A 176 -14.07 -22.60 1.21
N MET A 177 -14.62 -23.05 2.34
CA MET A 177 -14.79 -22.23 3.54
C MET A 177 -13.50 -22.21 4.37
N GLU A 178 -13.26 -21.14 5.12
CA GLU A 178 -12.05 -20.92 5.94
C GLU A 178 -10.74 -20.73 5.13
N THR A 179 -10.73 -21.04 3.83
CA THR A 179 -9.58 -20.86 2.93
C THR A 179 -9.42 -19.43 2.40
N ILE A 180 -8.16 -19.06 2.15
CA ILE A 180 -7.74 -17.79 1.55
C ILE A 180 -7.03 -18.10 0.23
N TYR A 181 -7.52 -17.51 -0.86
CA TYR A 181 -7.10 -17.74 -2.24
C TYR A 181 -6.42 -16.51 -2.85
N ASP A 182 -5.55 -16.72 -3.85
CA ASP A 182 -5.14 -15.67 -4.80
C ASP A 182 -6.19 -15.47 -5.92
N GLY A 183 -5.95 -14.50 -6.82
CA GLY A 183 -6.87 -14.19 -7.92
C GLY A 183 -7.16 -15.34 -8.89
N ILE A 184 -6.29 -16.35 -8.97
CA ILE A 184 -6.45 -17.56 -9.79
C ILE A 184 -6.73 -18.82 -8.97
N GLN A 185 -7.22 -18.65 -7.73
CA GLN A 185 -7.67 -19.70 -6.81
C GLN A 185 -6.57 -20.65 -6.31
N ARG A 186 -5.33 -20.17 -6.09
CA ARG A 186 -4.32 -20.93 -5.33
C ARG A 186 -4.38 -20.60 -3.83
N PRO A 187 -4.35 -21.59 -2.92
CA PRO A 187 -4.50 -21.35 -1.49
C PRO A 187 -3.19 -20.82 -0.87
N LEU A 188 -3.22 -19.58 -0.37
CA LEU A 188 -2.01 -18.86 0.11
C LEU A 188 -1.34 -19.56 1.30
N LYS A 189 -2.13 -20.11 2.22
CA LYS A 189 -1.64 -20.85 3.41
C LYS A 189 -0.84 -22.11 3.01
N THR A 190 -1.28 -22.80 1.96
CA THR A 190 -0.60 -24.00 1.44
C THR A 190 0.65 -23.64 0.64
N ILE A 191 0.62 -22.52 -0.10
CA ILE A 191 1.83 -21.98 -0.75
C ILE A 191 2.92 -21.72 0.30
N ALA A 192 2.61 -20.92 1.34
CA ALA A 192 3.58 -20.56 2.37
C ALA A 192 4.14 -21.78 3.13
N GLY A 193 3.29 -22.77 3.44
CA GLY A 193 3.73 -24.02 4.06
C GLY A 193 4.61 -24.90 3.17
N ASN A 194 4.35 -24.93 1.85
CA ASN A 194 5.13 -25.71 0.90
C ASN A 194 6.48 -25.04 0.55
N THR A 195 6.53 -23.71 0.50
CA THR A 195 7.75 -22.95 0.16
C THR A 195 8.61 -22.62 1.38
N ASN A 196 8.03 -22.62 2.58
CA ASN A 196 8.63 -22.06 3.80
C ASN A 196 9.17 -20.63 3.60
N SER A 197 8.46 -19.83 2.80
CA SER A 197 8.81 -18.46 2.46
C SER A 197 7.58 -17.56 2.52
N ILE A 198 7.81 -16.28 2.87
CA ILE A 198 6.79 -15.22 2.83
C ILE A 198 6.42 -14.81 1.40
N TYR A 199 7.25 -15.17 0.41
CA TYR A 199 7.04 -14.85 -1.00
C TYR A 199 6.33 -15.98 -1.74
N ILE A 200 5.45 -15.61 -2.68
CA ILE A 200 4.86 -16.53 -3.65
C ILE A 200 5.84 -16.68 -4.82
N PRO A 201 6.47 -17.85 -5.04
CA PRO A 201 7.34 -18.04 -6.18
C PRO A 201 6.51 -18.18 -7.46
N ARG A 202 7.09 -17.72 -8.58
CA ARG A 202 6.47 -17.81 -9.90
C ARG A 202 6.38 -19.26 -10.38
N GLY A 203 5.42 -19.54 -11.25
CA GLY A 203 5.15 -20.87 -11.80
C GLY A 203 4.50 -21.85 -10.80
N ILE A 204 4.23 -21.43 -9.56
CA ILE A 204 3.81 -22.36 -8.52
C ILE A 204 2.41 -22.93 -8.77
N SER A 205 2.33 -24.25 -8.84
CA SER A 205 1.15 -25.03 -9.22
C SER A 205 0.67 -25.88 -8.04
N VAL A 206 -0.09 -25.29 -7.13
CA VAL A 206 -0.74 -25.95 -5.97
C VAL A 206 -2.23 -26.18 -6.28
N PRO A 207 -2.84 -27.34 -5.95
CA PRO A 207 -4.28 -27.56 -6.10
C PRO A 207 -5.13 -26.54 -5.32
N SER A 208 -6.30 -26.17 -5.85
CA SER A 208 -7.22 -25.23 -5.19
C SER A 208 -7.92 -25.85 -3.99
N LEU A 209 -8.24 -27.14 -4.05
CA LEU A 209 -8.79 -27.92 -2.94
C LEU A 209 -7.76 -28.94 -2.42
N ASP A 210 -7.71 -29.07 -1.09
CA ASP A 210 -6.92 -30.08 -0.36
C ASP A 210 -7.32 -31.51 -0.77
N ARG A 211 -6.33 -32.34 -1.07
CA ARG A 211 -6.50 -33.73 -1.55
C ARG A 211 -6.24 -34.78 -0.48
N GLU A 212 -5.61 -34.40 0.64
CA GLU A 212 -5.31 -35.29 1.76
C GLU A 212 -6.44 -35.26 2.80
N LYS A 213 -7.08 -34.10 2.98
CA LYS A 213 -8.22 -33.94 3.88
C LYS A 213 -9.42 -34.78 3.45
N LYS A 214 -9.86 -35.67 4.35
CA LYS A 214 -11.06 -36.48 4.18
C LYS A 214 -12.30 -35.80 4.78
N TRP A 215 -13.44 -36.03 4.16
CA TRP A 215 -14.72 -35.42 4.47
C TRP A 215 -15.82 -36.47 4.68
N PRO A 216 -16.70 -36.30 5.69
CA PRO A 216 -17.76 -37.26 6.00
C PRO A 216 -18.92 -37.13 5.00
N PHE A 217 -18.88 -37.95 3.96
CA PHE A 217 -19.87 -37.98 2.89
C PHE A 217 -21.10 -38.80 3.27
N THR A 218 -22.30 -38.29 2.96
CA THR A 218 -23.57 -39.00 3.07
C THR A 218 -24.34 -38.92 1.74
N PRO A 219 -24.58 -40.03 1.01
CA PRO A 219 -25.35 -40.02 -0.23
C PRO A 219 -26.83 -39.71 0.01
N THR A 220 -27.47 -39.05 -0.96
CA THR A 220 -28.92 -38.74 -0.96
C THR A 220 -29.72 -39.48 -2.03
N MET A 221 -29.06 -40.02 -3.06
CA MET A 221 -29.67 -40.82 -4.15
C MET A 221 -29.22 -42.29 -4.10
N LYS A 222 -29.81 -43.14 -4.96
CA LYS A 222 -29.55 -44.58 -5.05
C LYS A 222 -29.08 -45.00 -6.44
N GLU A 223 -28.49 -46.19 -6.52
CA GLU A 223 -28.18 -46.85 -7.78
C GLU A 223 -29.49 -47.15 -8.54
N GLY A 224 -29.51 -46.85 -9.83
CA GLY A 224 -30.70 -46.91 -10.70
C GLY A 224 -31.50 -45.60 -10.79
N ASP A 225 -31.28 -44.62 -9.93
CA ASP A 225 -31.96 -43.31 -10.04
C ASP A 225 -31.48 -42.54 -11.28
N HIS A 226 -32.39 -41.80 -11.92
CA HIS A 226 -32.05 -40.84 -12.97
C HIS A 226 -31.56 -39.53 -12.35
N ILE A 227 -30.46 -38.99 -12.88
CA ILE A 227 -29.82 -37.77 -12.37
C ILE A 227 -29.53 -36.79 -13.52
N SER A 228 -29.61 -35.50 -13.22
CA SER A 228 -29.39 -34.36 -14.07
C SER A 228 -28.45 -33.35 -13.41
N GLY A 229 -27.90 -32.42 -14.19
CA GLY A 229 -27.03 -31.37 -13.66
C GLY A 229 -27.72 -30.58 -12.55
N GLY A 230 -26.96 -30.12 -11.55
CA GLY A 230 -27.49 -29.39 -10.41
C GLY A 230 -28.24 -30.23 -9.36
N ASP A 231 -28.51 -31.51 -9.61
CA ASP A 231 -29.10 -32.42 -8.62
C ASP A 231 -28.14 -32.65 -7.43
N VAL A 232 -28.70 -32.68 -6.22
CA VAL A 232 -27.97 -33.00 -4.98
C VAL A 232 -27.93 -34.52 -4.79
N TRP A 233 -26.77 -35.12 -5.05
CA TRP A 233 -26.55 -36.58 -4.90
C TRP A 233 -25.84 -36.98 -3.61
N GLY A 234 -25.29 -36.02 -2.86
CA GLY A 234 -24.83 -36.23 -1.49
C GLY A 234 -24.66 -34.94 -0.69
N LYS A 235 -24.38 -35.10 0.61
CA LYS A 235 -24.08 -34.02 1.55
C LYS A 235 -22.78 -34.31 2.29
N VAL A 236 -22.06 -33.25 2.62
CA VAL A 236 -20.84 -33.22 3.45
C VAL A 236 -21.05 -32.22 4.58
N VAL A 237 -20.51 -32.53 5.77
CA VAL A 237 -20.35 -31.54 6.84
C VAL A 237 -18.99 -30.88 6.64
N GLU A 238 -18.98 -29.58 6.36
CA GLU A 238 -17.74 -28.83 6.12
C GLU A 238 -17.24 -28.20 7.43
N ASN A 239 -18.01 -27.26 7.99
CA ASN A 239 -17.67 -26.47 9.17
C ASN A 239 -18.85 -26.41 10.16
N SER A 240 -18.63 -26.00 11.42
CA SER A 240 -19.68 -25.81 12.44
C SER A 240 -20.89 -24.99 12.00
N LEU A 241 -20.68 -24.04 11.07
CA LEU A 241 -21.71 -23.18 10.49
C LEU A 241 -22.28 -23.80 9.19
N VAL A 242 -21.41 -24.35 8.35
CA VAL A 242 -21.76 -24.99 7.07
C VAL A 242 -21.96 -26.50 7.29
N ASN A 243 -23.00 -26.83 8.07
CA ASN A 243 -23.36 -28.20 8.42
C ASN A 243 -23.96 -29.02 7.25
N GLU A 244 -24.42 -28.35 6.19
CA GLU A 244 -24.84 -28.99 4.93
C GLU A 244 -24.13 -28.35 3.73
N HIS A 245 -22.92 -28.80 3.41
CA HIS A 245 -22.36 -28.60 2.08
C HIS A 245 -23.02 -29.62 1.13
N ARG A 246 -23.67 -29.15 0.07
CA ARG A 246 -24.48 -29.97 -0.84
C ARG A 246 -23.69 -30.26 -2.11
N ILE A 247 -23.39 -31.54 -2.33
CA ILE A 247 -22.62 -31.99 -3.49
C ILE A 247 -23.55 -32.07 -4.71
N LEU A 248 -23.29 -31.20 -5.70
CA LEU A 248 -24.10 -31.02 -6.90
C LEU A 248 -23.51 -31.80 -8.09
N LEU A 249 -24.34 -32.37 -8.95
CA LEU A 249 -23.86 -32.87 -10.24
C LEU A 249 -23.48 -31.67 -11.17
N PRO A 250 -22.39 -31.72 -11.94
CA PRO A 250 -22.02 -30.63 -12.86
C PRO A 250 -23.16 -30.28 -13.84
N PRO A 251 -23.51 -28.99 -14.08
CA PRO A 251 -24.71 -28.59 -14.83
C PRO A 251 -24.86 -29.12 -16.28
N ARG A 252 -23.80 -29.65 -16.89
CA ARG A 252 -23.81 -30.24 -18.24
C ARG A 252 -23.95 -31.77 -18.24
N ALA A 253 -23.85 -32.42 -17.09
CA ALA A 253 -23.99 -33.85 -16.94
C ALA A 253 -25.47 -34.26 -16.75
N ARG A 254 -25.77 -35.51 -17.07
CA ARG A 254 -27.05 -36.21 -16.84
C ARG A 254 -26.89 -37.68 -17.16
N GLY A 255 -27.76 -38.54 -16.63
CA GLY A 255 -27.79 -39.96 -16.95
C GLY A 255 -28.52 -40.79 -15.89
N THR A 256 -28.10 -42.04 -15.73
CA THR A 256 -28.60 -42.94 -14.68
C THR A 256 -27.44 -43.37 -13.79
N ILE A 257 -27.63 -43.39 -12.48
CA ILE A 257 -26.60 -43.76 -11.51
C ILE A 257 -26.34 -45.26 -11.62
N LYS A 258 -25.12 -45.66 -12.05
CA LYS A 258 -24.67 -47.06 -12.04
C LYS A 258 -24.11 -47.48 -10.69
N LYS A 259 -23.44 -46.55 -10.00
CA LYS A 259 -22.78 -46.79 -8.73
C LYS A 259 -22.72 -45.49 -7.93
N ILE A 260 -22.94 -45.58 -6.62
CA ILE A 260 -22.72 -44.45 -5.68
C ILE A 260 -21.98 -44.94 -4.43
N ALA A 261 -21.05 -44.12 -3.92
CA ALA A 261 -20.33 -44.42 -2.70
C ALA A 261 -21.28 -44.49 -1.48
N PRO A 262 -21.09 -45.45 -0.55
CA PRO A 262 -21.81 -45.48 0.71
C PRO A 262 -21.43 -44.30 1.62
N LYS A 263 -22.09 -44.18 2.78
CA LYS A 263 -21.70 -43.21 3.80
C LYS A 263 -20.32 -43.56 4.37
N GLY A 264 -19.38 -42.61 4.39
CA GLY A 264 -18.00 -42.79 4.86
C GLY A 264 -17.14 -41.55 4.67
N ASP A 265 -15.85 -41.64 5.01
CA ASP A 265 -14.89 -40.54 4.91
C ASP A 265 -14.02 -40.66 3.64
N TYR A 266 -14.15 -39.69 2.75
CA TYR A 266 -13.55 -39.70 1.40
C TYR A 266 -12.79 -38.39 1.11
N THR A 267 -11.81 -38.42 0.21
CA THR A 267 -11.14 -37.20 -0.30
C THR A 267 -12.05 -36.42 -1.25
N VAL A 268 -11.65 -35.20 -1.64
CA VAL A 268 -12.42 -34.41 -2.62
C VAL A 268 -12.37 -35.00 -4.04
N ASP A 269 -11.32 -35.76 -4.37
CA ASP A 269 -11.02 -36.26 -5.72
C ASP A 269 -11.29 -37.76 -5.95
N GLU A 270 -11.53 -38.53 -4.89
CA GLU A 270 -11.98 -39.93 -4.98
C GLU A 270 -13.29 -40.01 -5.78
N PRO A 271 -13.40 -40.87 -6.83
CA PRO A 271 -14.60 -40.96 -7.68
C PRO A 271 -15.74 -41.67 -6.94
N LEU A 272 -16.75 -40.90 -6.51
CA LEU A 272 -17.86 -41.39 -5.68
C LEU A 272 -19.11 -41.77 -6.47
N LEU A 273 -19.31 -41.22 -7.66
CA LEU A 273 -20.53 -41.39 -8.46
C LEU A 273 -20.20 -41.81 -9.90
N THR A 274 -20.67 -42.97 -10.33
CA THR A 274 -20.58 -43.42 -11.73
C THR A 274 -21.93 -43.26 -12.41
N VAL A 275 -22.01 -42.44 -13.46
CA VAL A 275 -23.24 -42.15 -14.22
C VAL A 275 -23.11 -42.69 -15.64
N GLU A 276 -24.14 -43.40 -16.14
CA GLU A 276 -24.26 -43.80 -17.55
C GLU A 276 -25.17 -42.88 -18.34
N PHE A 277 -24.72 -42.46 -19.53
CA PHE A 277 -25.54 -41.76 -20.51
C PHE A 277 -25.16 -42.16 -21.94
N ASN A 278 -26.15 -42.54 -22.75
CA ASN A 278 -25.98 -43.01 -24.14
C ASN A 278 -24.97 -44.17 -24.33
N GLY A 279 -24.67 -44.96 -23.28
CA GLY A 279 -23.68 -46.03 -23.29
C GLY A 279 -22.24 -45.59 -22.96
N GLU A 280 -21.99 -44.30 -22.73
CA GLU A 280 -20.78 -43.82 -22.08
C GLU A 280 -20.98 -43.80 -20.56
N THR A 281 -20.01 -44.31 -19.80
CA THR A 281 -19.96 -44.18 -18.33
C THR A 281 -18.94 -43.13 -17.93
N LYS A 282 -19.32 -42.20 -17.04
CA LYS A 282 -18.41 -41.17 -16.51
C LYS A 282 -18.47 -41.14 -14.99
N GLU A 283 -17.31 -40.91 -14.39
CA GLU A 283 -17.13 -40.86 -12.94
C GLU A 283 -17.03 -39.41 -12.47
N TYR A 284 -17.59 -39.14 -11.30
CA TYR A 284 -17.65 -37.81 -10.69
C TYR A 284 -17.18 -37.92 -9.23
N PRO A 285 -16.17 -37.13 -8.81
CA PRO A 285 -15.77 -37.00 -7.42
C PRO A 285 -16.60 -35.91 -6.72
N MET A 286 -16.25 -35.51 -5.49
CA MET A 286 -17.00 -34.45 -4.78
C MET A 286 -16.90 -33.08 -5.44
N MET A 287 -15.74 -32.77 -6.03
CA MET A 287 -15.46 -31.49 -6.66
C MET A 287 -15.72 -31.50 -8.18
N HIS A 288 -15.97 -30.32 -8.75
CA HIS A 288 -15.97 -30.11 -10.20
C HIS A 288 -15.33 -28.78 -10.56
N SER A 289 -14.78 -28.68 -11.78
CA SER A 289 -14.30 -27.40 -12.31
C SER A 289 -15.39 -26.64 -13.07
N TRP A 290 -15.37 -25.31 -13.01
CA TRP A 290 -16.28 -24.45 -13.77
C TRP A 290 -15.58 -23.18 -14.30
N PRO A 291 -15.79 -22.79 -15.57
CA PRO A 291 -15.14 -21.62 -16.17
C PRO A 291 -15.64 -20.30 -15.59
N VAL A 292 -14.73 -19.45 -15.09
CA VAL A 292 -15.07 -18.24 -14.30
C VAL A 292 -15.80 -17.16 -15.11
N ARG A 293 -15.53 -17.10 -16.42
CA ARG A 293 -16.14 -16.15 -17.36
C ARG A 293 -17.56 -16.57 -17.79
N VAL A 294 -18.07 -17.74 -17.38
CA VAL A 294 -19.42 -18.22 -17.73
C VAL A 294 -20.30 -18.28 -16.47
N PRO A 295 -21.43 -17.55 -16.40
CA PRO A 295 -22.34 -17.64 -15.25
C PRO A 295 -22.93 -19.04 -15.11
N ARG A 296 -23.02 -19.53 -13.87
CA ARG A 296 -23.60 -20.83 -13.56
C ARG A 296 -25.12 -20.82 -13.82
N PRO A 297 -25.67 -21.80 -14.54
CA PRO A 297 -27.07 -21.79 -14.97
C PRO A 297 -28.04 -22.03 -13.81
N VAL A 298 -29.12 -21.28 -13.80
CA VAL A 298 -30.26 -21.39 -12.86
C VAL A 298 -31.51 -21.86 -13.60
N ASN A 299 -32.54 -22.30 -12.87
CA ASN A 299 -33.81 -22.72 -13.46
C ASN A 299 -34.65 -21.47 -13.85
N GLU A 300 -34.85 -20.56 -12.89
CA GLU A 300 -35.58 -19.30 -13.08
C GLU A 300 -34.98 -18.19 -12.19
N ARG A 301 -35.05 -16.93 -12.64
CA ARG A 301 -34.69 -15.75 -11.82
C ARG A 301 -35.94 -15.26 -11.08
N LEU A 302 -35.82 -15.10 -9.77
CA LEU A 302 -36.88 -14.63 -8.90
C LEU A 302 -36.76 -13.12 -8.65
N GLN A 303 -37.88 -12.46 -8.36
CA GLN A 303 -37.87 -11.12 -7.81
C GLN A 303 -37.46 -11.20 -6.33
N ALA A 304 -36.37 -10.53 -5.94
CA ALA A 304 -35.93 -10.47 -4.55
C ALA A 304 -36.88 -9.60 -3.71
N ASP A 305 -37.49 -10.22 -2.69
CA ASP A 305 -38.51 -9.62 -1.82
C ASP A 305 -38.18 -9.70 -0.31
N SER A 306 -37.07 -10.36 0.06
CA SER A 306 -36.48 -10.38 1.40
C SER A 306 -35.47 -9.25 1.60
N PRO A 307 -35.47 -8.51 2.73
CA PRO A 307 -34.50 -7.45 3.01
C PRO A 307 -33.10 -7.99 3.28
N PHE A 308 -32.09 -7.31 2.75
CA PHE A 308 -30.68 -7.50 3.11
C PHE A 308 -30.38 -6.61 4.30
N ILE A 309 -30.52 -7.16 5.51
CA ILE A 309 -30.28 -6.47 6.77
C ILE A 309 -28.76 -6.38 6.96
N VAL A 310 -28.25 -5.18 7.22
CA VAL A 310 -26.83 -4.88 7.48
C VAL A 310 -26.55 -4.70 8.98
N GLY A 311 -27.55 -4.29 9.76
CA GLY A 311 -27.42 -3.90 11.16
C GLY A 311 -27.12 -2.42 11.37
N GLN A 312 -27.19 -1.58 10.32
CA GLN A 312 -26.78 -0.18 10.33
C GLN A 312 -27.99 0.71 10.01
N ARG A 313 -28.42 1.53 10.98
CA ARG A 313 -29.71 2.24 11.00
C ARG A 313 -29.97 3.05 9.73
N VAL A 314 -28.99 3.81 9.24
CA VAL A 314 -29.14 4.61 8.00
C VAL A 314 -29.29 3.74 6.74
N LEU A 315 -28.62 2.58 6.69
CA LEU A 315 -28.66 1.69 5.54
C LEU A 315 -29.97 0.89 5.52
N ASP A 316 -30.35 0.30 6.65
CA ASP A 316 -31.54 -0.55 6.76
C ASP A 316 -32.87 0.24 6.78
N ALA A 317 -32.86 1.51 7.19
CA ALA A 317 -34.06 2.36 7.19
C ALA A 317 -34.20 3.22 5.93
N LEU A 318 -33.19 4.06 5.61
CA LEU A 318 -33.33 5.07 4.54
C LEU A 318 -32.98 4.53 3.15
N PHE A 319 -32.02 3.62 3.05
CA PHE A 319 -31.49 3.12 1.77
C PHE A 319 -31.43 1.58 1.67
N PRO A 320 -32.49 0.84 2.06
CA PRO A 320 -32.43 -0.61 2.23
C PRO A 320 -32.19 -1.36 0.93
N SER A 321 -31.52 -2.51 1.04
CA SER A 321 -31.26 -3.45 -0.05
C SER A 321 -32.03 -4.76 0.15
N VAL A 322 -32.00 -5.65 -0.85
CA VAL A 322 -32.68 -6.95 -0.86
C VAL A 322 -31.67 -8.10 -0.96
N GLN A 323 -32.02 -9.28 -0.45
CA GLN A 323 -31.21 -10.49 -0.63
C GLN A 323 -31.24 -10.91 -2.11
N GLY A 324 -30.13 -10.74 -2.81
CA GLY A 324 -30.09 -10.78 -4.28
C GLY A 324 -29.92 -9.40 -4.96
N GLY A 325 -29.75 -8.33 -4.18
CA GLY A 325 -29.67 -6.95 -4.70
C GLY A 325 -28.27 -6.54 -5.16
N THR A 326 -28.21 -5.45 -5.94
CA THR A 326 -26.95 -4.80 -6.33
C THR A 326 -26.77 -3.45 -5.63
N VAL A 327 -25.67 -3.31 -4.90
CA VAL A 327 -25.32 -2.15 -4.08
C VAL A 327 -23.97 -1.57 -4.54
N CYS A 328 -23.92 -0.25 -4.70
CA CYS A 328 -22.69 0.52 -4.90
C CYS A 328 -22.38 1.36 -3.65
N ILE A 329 -21.14 1.27 -3.15
CA ILE A 329 -20.61 2.13 -2.09
C ILE A 329 -19.46 2.96 -2.69
N PRO A 330 -19.73 4.13 -3.28
CA PRO A 330 -18.66 5.03 -3.67
C PRO A 330 -18.20 5.88 -2.48
N GLY A 331 -16.95 6.29 -2.52
CA GLY A 331 -16.42 7.30 -1.61
C GLY A 331 -14.93 7.45 -1.78
N ALA A 332 -14.39 8.59 -1.35
CA ALA A 332 -12.95 8.77 -1.28
C ALA A 332 -12.29 7.76 -0.30
N PHE A 333 -10.96 7.71 -0.31
CA PHE A 333 -10.20 6.98 0.70
C PHE A 333 -10.46 7.55 2.11
N GLY A 334 -10.34 6.73 3.15
CA GLY A 334 -10.62 7.12 4.55
C GLY A 334 -12.10 7.39 4.89
N CYS A 335 -13.04 7.27 3.95
CA CYS A 335 -14.46 7.57 4.22
C CYS A 335 -15.22 6.47 4.97
N GLY A 336 -14.60 5.31 5.26
CA GLY A 336 -15.22 4.20 5.96
C GLY A 336 -15.86 3.11 5.08
N LYS A 337 -15.49 3.01 3.79
CA LYS A 337 -15.95 1.94 2.88
C LYS A 337 -15.67 0.55 3.47
N THR A 338 -14.41 0.30 3.81
CA THR A 338 -13.91 -0.95 4.38
C THR A 338 -14.59 -1.29 5.71
N VAL A 339 -14.86 -0.28 6.55
CA VAL A 339 -15.62 -0.44 7.81
C VAL A 339 -17.05 -0.92 7.54
N ILE A 340 -17.74 -0.37 6.53
CA ILE A 340 -19.07 -0.84 6.14
C ILE A 340 -19.00 -2.26 5.57
N SER A 341 -18.04 -2.57 4.69
CA SER A 341 -17.80 -3.94 4.19
C SER A 341 -17.55 -4.93 5.35
N GLN A 342 -16.78 -4.52 6.36
CA GLN A 342 -16.52 -5.32 7.56
C GLN A 342 -17.80 -5.50 8.40
N SER A 343 -18.60 -4.44 8.62
CA SER A 343 -19.89 -4.52 9.33
C SER A 343 -20.89 -5.43 8.63
N VAL A 344 -21.01 -5.35 7.31
CA VAL A 344 -21.85 -6.26 6.50
C VAL A 344 -21.33 -7.71 6.64
N SER A 345 -20.02 -7.93 6.75
CA SER A 345 -19.42 -9.27 6.93
C SER A 345 -19.67 -9.84 8.33
N LYS A 346 -19.64 -9.00 9.37
CA LYS A 346 -19.99 -9.38 10.75
C LYS A 346 -21.48 -9.71 10.85
N PHE A 347 -22.35 -8.80 10.40
CA PHE A 347 -23.75 -8.76 10.85
C PHE A 347 -24.82 -9.00 9.79
N SER A 348 -24.48 -9.12 8.49
CA SER A 348 -25.53 -9.34 7.49
C SER A 348 -26.23 -10.69 7.65
N ASN A 349 -27.50 -10.71 7.25
CA ASN A 349 -28.36 -11.91 7.25
C ASN A 349 -28.02 -12.92 6.14
N SER A 350 -26.73 -13.09 5.84
CA SER A 350 -26.18 -13.96 4.81
C SER A 350 -25.70 -15.29 5.40
N ASP A 351 -25.94 -16.41 4.72
CA ASP A 351 -25.34 -17.70 5.06
C ASP A 351 -23.81 -17.67 4.89
N ILE A 352 -23.35 -17.10 3.78
CA ILE A 352 -21.97 -17.20 3.28
C ILE A 352 -21.51 -15.84 2.76
N ILE A 353 -20.22 -15.53 2.98
CA ILE A 353 -19.58 -14.29 2.54
C ILE A 353 -18.41 -14.62 1.61
N VAL A 354 -18.29 -13.89 0.50
CA VAL A 354 -17.15 -13.94 -0.43
C VAL A 354 -16.56 -12.54 -0.54
N TYR A 355 -15.28 -12.37 -0.22
CA TYR A 355 -14.64 -11.05 -0.08
C TYR A 355 -13.30 -10.98 -0.85
N VAL A 356 -13.01 -9.82 -1.46
CA VAL A 356 -11.86 -9.59 -2.38
C VAL A 356 -11.12 -8.28 -2.01
N GLY A 357 -9.76 -8.25 -1.95
CA GLY A 357 -8.93 -7.06 -1.59
C GLY A 357 -7.38 -7.22 -1.71
N CYS A 358 -6.56 -6.14 -1.55
CA CYS A 358 -5.36 -5.96 -2.42
C CYS A 358 -4.03 -5.17 -1.99
N PHE A 359 -3.03 -5.59 -1.15
CA PHE A 359 -1.81 -4.72 -0.78
C PHE A 359 -0.38 -5.39 -0.49
N ALA A 360 0.76 -4.64 -0.37
CA ALA A 360 2.19 -5.16 -0.44
C ALA A 360 3.40 -4.45 0.33
N ALA A 361 4.63 -5.07 0.28
CA ALA A 361 5.99 -5.04 0.99
C ALA A 361 7.12 -3.92 0.98
N GLY A 362 7.81 -3.59 2.11
CA GLY A 362 9.30 -3.34 2.22
C GLY A 362 9.91 -1.99 2.75
N THR A 363 10.81 -1.97 3.78
CA THR A 363 11.92 -0.94 4.10
C THR A 363 12.63 -1.08 5.50
N PRO A 364 13.92 -0.72 5.75
CA PRO A 364 14.57 -0.83 7.10
C PRO A 364 14.52 0.41 8.04
N VAL A 365 14.30 0.18 9.35
CA VAL A 365 14.13 1.18 10.45
C VAL A 365 15.01 0.86 11.68
N MET A 366 15.33 1.85 12.53
CA MET A 366 16.10 1.66 13.77
C MET A 366 15.23 1.48 15.03
N MET A 367 15.45 0.37 15.73
CA MET A 367 14.76 -0.01 16.97
C MET A 367 15.43 0.63 18.20
N ALA A 368 14.70 0.70 19.31
CA ALA A 368 15.17 1.35 20.55
C ALA A 368 16.33 0.62 21.26
N ASP A 369 16.63 -0.63 20.87
CA ASP A 369 17.81 -1.40 21.32
C ASP A 369 19.05 -1.19 20.42
N GLY A 370 18.92 -0.37 19.37
CA GLY A 370 19.99 -0.09 18.40
C GLY A 370 20.10 -1.11 17.26
N THR A 371 19.20 -2.10 17.18
CA THR A 371 19.09 -2.99 16.02
C THR A 371 18.39 -2.30 14.84
N ASN A 372 18.63 -2.80 13.64
CA ASN A 372 17.80 -2.47 12.47
C ASN A 372 16.75 -3.59 12.29
N MET A 373 15.49 -3.22 12.08
CA MET A 373 14.38 -4.14 11.75
C MET A 373 13.67 -3.61 10.50
N ASN A 374 13.14 -4.48 9.65
CA ASN A 374 12.33 -4.00 8.53
C ASN A 374 10.95 -3.56 9.02
N ILE A 375 10.41 -2.51 8.42
CA ILE A 375 9.17 -1.83 8.81
C ILE A 375 7.92 -2.68 8.52
N GLU A 376 8.07 -3.70 7.68
CA GLU A 376 7.12 -4.80 7.52
C GLU A 376 7.11 -5.79 8.71
N ASP A 377 8.23 -5.95 9.40
CA ASP A 377 8.43 -6.87 10.53
C ASP A 377 8.08 -6.22 11.88
N ILE A 378 8.21 -4.89 11.99
CA ILE A 378 7.80 -4.11 13.19
C ILE A 378 6.31 -4.32 13.47
N ALA A 379 5.97 -4.45 14.76
CA ALA A 379 4.63 -4.64 15.31
C ALA A 379 4.14 -3.44 16.15
N VAL A 380 2.83 -3.38 16.42
CA VAL A 380 2.25 -2.38 17.33
C VAL A 380 2.64 -2.74 18.77
N GLY A 381 3.18 -1.77 19.51
CA GLY A 381 3.77 -1.97 20.83
C GLY A 381 5.30 -2.07 20.83
N ASP A 382 5.94 -2.29 19.68
CA ASP A 382 7.40 -2.21 19.57
C ASP A 382 7.91 -0.80 19.83
N SER A 383 9.20 -0.67 20.12
CA SER A 383 9.84 0.62 20.40
C SER A 383 10.89 0.98 19.34
N VAL A 384 10.68 2.09 18.65
CA VAL A 384 11.64 2.67 17.69
C VAL A 384 12.46 3.79 18.33
N MET A 385 13.62 4.11 17.74
CA MET A 385 14.51 5.14 18.27
C MET A 385 14.04 6.56 17.91
N GLY A 386 13.72 7.38 18.92
CA GLY A 386 13.37 8.79 18.75
C GLY A 386 14.58 9.71 18.61
N LYS A 387 14.35 10.96 18.15
CA LYS A 387 15.37 11.99 17.91
C LYS A 387 16.31 12.24 19.10
N ASP A 388 15.76 12.16 20.31
CA ASP A 388 16.43 12.42 21.58
C ASP A 388 17.04 11.16 22.24
N GLY A 389 17.14 10.07 21.49
CA GLY A 389 17.69 8.80 21.99
C GLY A 389 16.76 8.03 22.93
N LYS A 390 15.54 8.51 23.17
CA LYS A 390 14.54 7.78 23.94
C LYS A 390 13.67 6.93 23.02
N ALA A 391 13.23 5.79 23.53
CA ALA A 391 12.23 4.94 22.87
C ALA A 391 10.94 5.73 22.53
N ARG A 392 10.32 5.37 21.41
CA ARG A 392 8.95 5.76 21.04
C ARG A 392 8.17 4.48 20.73
N VAL A 393 7.07 4.26 21.44
CA VAL A 393 6.22 3.08 21.21
C VAL A 393 5.43 3.27 19.91
N VAL A 394 5.42 2.24 19.06
CA VAL A 394 4.65 2.20 17.82
C VAL A 394 3.16 2.03 18.15
N LYS A 395 2.34 3.03 17.80
CA LYS A 395 0.89 3.08 18.09
C LYS A 395 0.05 2.49 16.96
N ALA A 396 0.49 2.65 15.71
CA ALA A 396 -0.05 1.98 14.53
C ALA A 396 1.03 1.88 13.44
N LEU A 397 0.83 1.02 12.45
CA LEU A 397 1.80 0.73 11.38
C LEU A 397 1.20 0.98 9.98
N PRO A 398 0.90 2.22 9.61
CA PRO A 398 0.36 2.57 8.30
C PRO A 398 1.25 2.13 7.12
N ARG A 399 0.84 1.06 6.42
CA ARG A 399 1.40 0.61 5.13
C ARG A 399 0.50 1.12 4.00
N GLY A 400 0.92 1.11 2.73
CA GLY A 400 0.09 1.61 1.61
C GLY A 400 0.73 1.53 0.22
N GLU A 401 0.09 2.13 -0.79
CA GLU A 401 0.63 2.31 -2.14
C GLU A 401 0.38 3.75 -2.64
N GLU A 402 1.42 4.40 -3.19
CA GLU A 402 1.38 5.78 -3.66
C GLU A 402 2.62 6.10 -4.54
N THR A 403 2.59 7.23 -5.27
CA THR A 403 3.77 7.78 -5.96
C THR A 403 4.94 7.91 -4.98
N MET A 404 6.05 7.26 -5.29
CA MET A 404 7.22 7.26 -4.41
C MET A 404 8.18 8.39 -4.74
N TYR A 405 8.97 8.78 -3.76
CA TYR A 405 10.00 9.79 -3.82
C TYR A 405 11.26 9.21 -3.17
N GLU A 406 12.28 8.94 -3.98
CA GLU A 406 13.60 8.59 -3.46
C GLU A 406 14.30 9.87 -3.02
N ILE A 407 14.79 9.86 -1.79
CA ILE A 407 15.53 10.95 -1.19
C ILE A 407 16.98 10.50 -1.07
N GLY A 408 17.82 11.01 -1.97
CA GLY A 408 19.26 10.79 -1.97
C GLY A 408 19.97 11.83 -1.12
N ILE A 409 21.00 11.42 -0.39
CA ILE A 409 21.89 12.38 0.27
C ILE A 409 22.74 13.10 -0.78
N LYS A 410 22.81 14.43 -0.68
CA LYS A 410 23.78 15.27 -1.39
C LYS A 410 24.85 15.78 -0.44
N THR A 411 26.08 15.57 -0.85
CA THR A 411 27.32 15.99 -0.21
C THR A 411 27.88 17.24 -0.90
N GLN A 412 28.86 17.91 -0.28
CA GLN A 412 29.25 19.27 -0.70
C GLN A 412 30.25 19.33 -1.87
N HIS A 413 30.90 18.22 -2.24
CA HIS A 413 31.92 18.21 -3.29
C HIS A 413 31.33 17.84 -4.66
N GLN A 414 31.79 18.50 -5.72
CA GLN A 414 31.03 18.61 -6.98
C GLN A 414 31.09 17.38 -7.93
N ASN A 415 31.68 16.26 -7.50
CA ASN A 415 31.90 15.06 -8.33
C ASN A 415 31.40 13.74 -7.69
N GLU A 416 30.67 13.77 -6.56
CA GLU A 416 30.32 12.54 -5.82
C GLU A 416 29.18 11.73 -6.48
N THR A 417 29.45 10.46 -6.78
CA THR A 417 28.46 9.50 -7.32
C THR A 417 28.02 8.44 -6.31
N PHE A 418 28.36 8.61 -5.03
CA PHE A 418 28.09 7.63 -3.95
C PHE A 418 26.62 7.66 -3.47
N ARG A 419 25.71 7.20 -4.32
CA ARG A 419 24.24 7.20 -4.10
C ARG A 419 23.70 6.04 -3.23
N GLU A 420 24.55 5.29 -2.54
CA GLU A 420 24.11 4.12 -1.74
C GLU A 420 23.31 4.50 -0.47
N VAL A 421 23.36 5.75 0.00
CA VAL A 421 22.56 6.21 1.14
C VAL A 421 21.39 7.08 0.64
N SER A 422 20.37 6.41 0.10
CA SER A 422 19.03 6.98 -0.11
C SER A 422 18.01 6.34 0.85
N TYR A 423 16.81 6.91 0.91
CA TYR A 423 15.62 6.19 1.36
C TYR A 423 14.42 6.57 0.49
N THR A 424 13.42 5.70 0.38
CA THR A 424 12.24 5.95 -0.45
C THR A 424 11.01 6.13 0.42
N CYS A 425 10.24 7.19 0.16
CA CYS A 425 9.01 7.53 0.89
C CYS A 425 7.86 7.80 -0.10
N ASN A 426 6.62 7.94 0.39
CA ASN A 426 5.46 8.29 -0.44
C ASN A 426 5.29 9.80 -0.62
N ALA A 427 4.45 10.19 -1.58
CA ALA A 427 4.07 11.57 -1.86
C ALA A 427 3.66 12.38 -0.62
N MET A 428 2.88 11.79 0.30
CA MET A 428 2.42 12.46 1.53
C MET A 428 3.39 12.32 2.72
N HIS A 429 4.61 11.79 2.54
CA HIS A 429 5.59 11.74 3.64
C HIS A 429 6.06 13.14 4.02
N LEU A 430 6.01 13.48 5.31
CA LEU A 430 6.49 14.77 5.81
C LEU A 430 8.02 14.75 5.96
N LEU A 431 8.71 15.49 5.10
CA LEU A 431 10.16 15.65 5.15
C LEU A 431 10.54 16.52 6.36
N VAL A 432 11.44 16.05 7.22
CA VAL A 432 11.93 16.82 8.37
C VAL A 432 13.09 17.71 7.94
N LEU A 433 12.84 19.02 7.78
CA LEU A 433 13.76 19.95 7.14
C LEU A 433 14.27 21.06 8.08
N GLN A 434 15.50 21.51 7.81
CA GLN A 434 16.11 22.71 8.37
C GLN A 434 16.56 23.62 7.23
N THR A 435 16.19 24.90 7.29
CA THR A 435 16.67 25.92 6.34
C THR A 435 17.43 26.99 7.12
N PRO A 436 18.74 27.15 6.91
CA PRO A 436 19.55 28.06 7.69
C PRO A 436 19.29 29.53 7.31
N GLN A 437 19.20 30.41 8.30
CA GLN A 437 18.74 31.79 8.08
C GLN A 437 19.84 32.70 7.53
N ARG A 438 19.94 32.77 6.20
CA ARG A 438 20.97 33.55 5.48
C ARG A 438 20.52 35.00 5.24
N VAL A 439 20.83 35.90 6.17
CA VAL A 439 20.60 37.35 6.04
C VAL A 439 21.78 38.02 5.33
N ASN A 440 21.67 38.25 4.02
CA ASN A 440 22.75 38.79 3.18
C ASN A 440 22.45 40.23 2.73
N ILE A 441 23.44 41.13 2.85
CA ILE A 441 23.37 42.52 2.36
C ILE A 441 24.21 42.66 1.09
N VAL A 442 23.57 43.06 -0.01
CA VAL A 442 24.22 43.19 -1.33
C VAL A 442 23.90 44.56 -1.93
N ASP A 443 24.95 45.35 -2.18
CA ASP A 443 24.88 46.58 -2.97
C ASP A 443 24.88 46.21 -4.47
N HIS A 444 23.87 46.64 -5.21
CA HIS A 444 23.77 46.36 -6.65
C HIS A 444 23.10 47.50 -7.42
N HIS A 445 23.14 47.40 -8.75
CA HIS A 445 22.59 48.38 -9.67
C HIS A 445 21.37 47.80 -10.39
N LEU A 446 20.21 48.44 -10.27
CA LEU A 446 18.95 48.01 -10.89
C LEU A 446 18.30 49.20 -11.61
N GLU A 447 17.86 49.01 -12.86
CA GLU A 447 17.22 50.06 -13.69
C GLU A 447 17.98 51.41 -13.75
N GLY A 448 19.32 51.38 -13.66
CA GLY A 448 20.15 52.59 -13.67
C GLY A 448 20.35 53.28 -12.31
N LYS A 449 19.90 52.65 -11.20
CA LYS A 449 20.00 53.19 -9.83
C LYS A 449 20.81 52.27 -8.92
N MET A 450 21.57 52.87 -8.00
CA MET A 450 22.28 52.13 -6.95
C MET A 450 21.34 51.86 -5.75
N GLN A 451 21.35 50.63 -5.24
CA GLN A 451 20.58 50.25 -4.06
C GLN A 451 21.27 49.18 -3.21
N SER A 452 21.17 49.35 -1.89
CA SER A 452 21.58 48.34 -0.89
C SER A 452 20.39 47.44 -0.61
N SER A 453 20.53 46.12 -0.74
CA SER A 453 19.41 45.19 -0.55
C SER A 453 19.71 44.07 0.43
N VAL A 454 18.77 43.82 1.35
CA VAL A 454 18.83 42.73 2.32
C VAL A 454 17.98 41.57 1.81
N SER A 455 18.59 40.41 1.58
CA SER A 455 17.89 39.15 1.30
C SER A 455 17.83 38.30 2.57
N PHE A 456 16.67 37.70 2.86
CA PHE A 456 16.43 36.85 4.03
C PHE A 456 15.31 35.84 3.74
N PHE A 457 15.20 34.77 4.53
CA PHE A 457 14.08 33.83 4.42
C PHE A 457 12.98 34.15 5.46
N ALA A 458 11.73 33.92 5.07
CA ALA A 458 10.57 33.91 5.97
C ALA A 458 9.46 32.98 5.42
N PHE A 459 8.50 32.61 6.27
CA PHE A 459 7.33 31.83 5.82
C PHE A 459 6.37 32.68 4.99
N ASP A 460 5.94 32.14 3.84
CA ASP A 460 4.79 32.59 3.07
C ASP A 460 3.65 31.55 3.23
N THR A 461 2.46 31.82 2.68
CA THR A 461 1.36 30.85 2.64
C THR A 461 0.60 31.00 1.34
N ARG A 462 0.72 29.98 0.48
CA ARG A 462 0.33 30.04 -0.92
C ARG A 462 -0.72 28.99 -1.24
N GLN A 463 -1.71 29.38 -2.04
CA GLN A 463 -2.56 28.43 -2.75
C GLN A 463 -1.80 27.93 -3.98
N ALA A 464 -1.31 26.69 -3.92
CA ALA A 464 -0.62 26.01 -5.01
C ALA A 464 -1.60 25.08 -5.73
N ALA A 465 -1.58 25.11 -7.06
CA ALA A 465 -2.25 24.10 -7.88
C ALA A 465 -1.32 22.88 -7.98
N THR A 466 -1.62 21.86 -7.18
CA THR A 466 -0.90 20.58 -7.15
C THR A 466 -1.56 19.59 -8.12
N GLU A 467 -0.93 18.44 -8.38
CA GLU A 467 -1.48 17.39 -9.24
C GLU A 467 -2.85 16.86 -8.75
N ASP A 468 -3.19 17.06 -7.47
CA ASP A 468 -4.44 16.62 -6.82
C ASP A 468 -5.49 17.74 -6.57
N GLY A 469 -5.17 19.01 -6.81
CA GLY A 469 -6.11 20.12 -6.58
C GLY A 469 -5.47 21.46 -6.20
N VAL A 470 -6.14 22.25 -5.35
CA VAL A 470 -5.58 23.51 -4.81
C VAL A 470 -5.30 23.34 -3.32
N ASN A 471 -4.02 23.16 -2.98
CA ASN A 471 -3.55 23.02 -1.60
C ASN A 471 -3.10 24.37 -1.04
N VAL A 472 -3.30 24.60 0.25
CA VAL A 472 -2.71 25.74 0.98
C VAL A 472 -1.38 25.27 1.58
N VAL A 473 -0.29 25.55 0.86
CA VAL A 473 1.07 25.16 1.26
C VAL A 473 1.70 26.31 2.05
N ARG A 474 2.30 25.98 3.21
CA ARG A 474 3.14 26.91 3.99
C ARG A 474 4.60 26.67 3.62
N GLU A 475 5.10 27.49 2.72
CA GLU A 475 6.47 27.41 2.19
C GLU A 475 7.39 28.45 2.85
N LEU A 476 8.70 28.18 2.90
CA LEU A 476 9.69 29.22 3.11
C LEU A 476 9.98 29.92 1.77
N LYS A 477 10.24 31.22 1.83
CA LYS A 477 10.44 32.07 0.65
C LYS A 477 11.54 33.08 0.91
N GLN A 478 12.33 33.38 -0.12
CA GLN A 478 13.28 34.48 -0.07
C GLN A 478 12.57 35.82 -0.27
N TYR A 479 12.74 36.71 0.70
CA TYR A 479 12.32 38.10 0.61
C TYR A 479 13.55 38.99 0.46
N THR A 480 13.49 39.92 -0.48
CA THR A 480 14.54 40.93 -0.70
C THR A 480 13.96 42.32 -0.45
N LYS A 481 14.56 43.08 0.46
CA LYS A 481 14.18 44.47 0.77
C LYS A 481 15.29 45.43 0.34
N SER A 482 14.98 46.27 -0.65
CA SER A 482 15.92 47.22 -1.24
C SER A 482 15.77 48.64 -0.69
N PHE A 483 16.90 49.32 -0.51
CA PHE A 483 17.03 50.70 -0.06
C PHE A 483 17.80 51.49 -1.13
N GLN A 484 17.11 52.33 -1.90
CA GLN A 484 17.72 53.12 -2.98
C GLN A 484 18.58 54.27 -2.44
N HIS A 485 19.78 54.44 -3.01
CA HIS A 485 20.76 55.41 -2.51
C HIS A 485 20.27 56.85 -2.69
N ASP A 486 19.58 57.13 -3.80
CA ASP A 486 19.05 58.46 -4.14
C ASP A 486 17.93 58.91 -3.17
N SER A 487 17.04 58.00 -2.76
CA SER A 487 15.89 58.31 -1.90
C SER A 487 16.24 58.35 -0.40
N HIS A 488 17.33 57.72 0.01
CA HIS A 488 17.75 57.62 1.42
C HIS A 488 18.98 58.47 1.77
N GLY A 489 19.48 59.28 0.83
CA GLY A 489 20.47 60.31 1.09
C GLY A 489 21.93 59.85 1.00
N GLY A 490 22.24 59.00 0.04
CA GLY A 490 23.59 58.49 -0.24
C GLY A 490 23.78 57.02 0.14
N SER A 491 24.86 56.42 -0.37
CA SER A 491 25.17 54.99 -0.20
C SER A 491 25.35 54.60 1.27
N GLU A 492 26.15 55.35 2.03
CA GLU A 492 26.41 55.11 3.45
C GLU A 492 25.12 55.04 4.28
N ARG A 493 24.16 55.94 4.01
CA ARG A 493 22.90 56.02 4.75
C ARG A 493 21.89 54.95 4.31
N ALA A 494 21.82 54.63 3.03
CA ALA A 494 21.01 53.52 2.53
C ALA A 494 21.53 52.16 3.06
N ARG A 495 22.86 52.01 3.14
CA ARG A 495 23.52 50.82 3.67
C ARG A 495 23.36 50.68 5.19
N SER A 496 23.50 51.76 5.96
CA SER A 496 23.17 51.77 7.40
C SER A 496 21.73 51.35 7.67
N LEU A 497 20.75 51.80 6.87
CA LEU A 497 19.35 51.35 7.00
C LEU A 497 19.15 49.87 6.63
N ALA A 498 19.95 49.34 5.70
CA ALA A 498 19.98 47.92 5.39
C ALA A 498 20.61 47.09 6.52
N GLU A 499 21.67 47.59 7.16
CA GLU A 499 22.35 46.96 8.30
C GLU A 499 21.45 46.97 9.57
N ASP A 500 20.76 48.09 9.86
CA ASP A 500 19.74 48.17 10.92
C ASP A 500 18.58 47.19 10.67
N PHE A 501 18.11 47.08 9.43
CA PHE A 501 17.05 46.13 9.09
C PHE A 501 17.52 44.67 9.17
N ALA A 502 18.74 44.37 8.73
CA ALA A 502 19.35 43.04 8.88
C ALA A 502 19.55 42.64 10.35
N ALA A 503 19.79 43.60 11.25
CA ALA A 503 19.83 43.37 12.70
C ALA A 503 18.45 43.13 13.33
N SER A 504 17.35 43.53 12.67
CA SER A 504 15.98 43.32 13.16
C SER A 504 15.37 41.95 12.82
N ILE A 505 16.05 41.14 12.00
CA ILE A 505 15.61 39.82 11.57
C ILE A 505 16.18 38.75 12.52
N PRO A 506 15.35 37.81 13.04
CA PRO A 506 15.85 36.67 13.81
C PRO A 506 16.88 35.86 13.02
N ARG A 507 17.90 35.33 13.71
CA ARG A 507 18.99 34.53 13.10
C ARG A 507 18.87 33.03 13.38
N ASP A 508 17.78 32.62 14.01
CA ASP A 508 17.50 31.22 14.29
C ASP A 508 17.12 30.48 12.99
N ASP A 509 17.59 29.24 12.85
CA ASP A 509 17.30 28.42 11.67
C ASP A 509 15.85 27.93 11.66
N PHE A 510 15.26 27.84 10.47
CA PHE A 510 13.89 27.38 10.32
C PHE A 510 13.83 25.85 10.33
N HIS A 511 13.36 25.27 11.42
CA HIS A 511 12.87 23.89 11.43
C HIS A 511 11.43 23.83 10.94
N TRP A 512 11.15 22.99 9.94
CA TRP A 512 9.84 22.85 9.33
C TRP A 512 9.65 21.48 8.67
N ALA A 513 8.45 21.23 8.16
CA ALA A 513 8.16 20.04 7.37
C ALA A 513 7.25 20.38 6.17
N ILE A 514 7.39 19.59 5.12
CA ILE A 514 6.63 19.68 3.86
C ILE A 514 6.41 18.26 3.33
N GLU A 515 5.32 18.03 2.60
CA GLU A 515 5.10 16.73 1.95
C GLU A 515 6.10 16.50 0.81
N ALA A 516 6.55 15.26 0.61
CA ALA A 516 7.53 14.89 -0.41
C ALA A 516 7.14 15.32 -1.83
N ARG A 517 5.83 15.36 -2.14
CA ARG A 517 5.30 15.86 -3.43
C ARG A 517 5.40 17.37 -3.62
N ASP A 518 5.37 18.15 -2.54
CA ASP A 518 5.26 19.62 -2.61
C ASP A 518 6.63 20.32 -2.68
N ILE A 519 7.74 19.58 -2.51
CA ILE A 519 9.12 20.10 -2.52
C ILE A 519 9.52 20.80 -3.84
N ASP A 520 8.87 20.45 -4.96
CA ASP A 520 9.10 21.06 -6.28
C ASP A 520 8.43 22.42 -6.46
N TYR A 521 7.52 22.83 -5.57
CA TYR A 521 6.92 24.18 -5.60
C TYR A 521 7.74 25.23 -4.85
N VAL A 522 8.66 24.79 -3.99
CA VAL A 522 9.52 25.64 -3.16
C VAL A 522 10.51 26.43 -4.03
N ASP A 523 10.71 27.72 -3.71
CA ASP A 523 11.63 28.60 -4.45
C ASP A 523 13.05 28.00 -4.53
N VAL A 524 13.68 28.11 -5.71
CA VAL A 524 14.99 27.51 -5.99
C VAL A 524 16.04 27.91 -4.96
N HIS A 525 16.10 29.17 -4.53
CA HIS A 525 17.08 29.65 -3.56
C HIS A 525 16.85 29.06 -2.16
N VAL A 526 15.58 28.80 -1.81
CA VAL A 526 15.21 28.15 -0.55
C VAL A 526 15.53 26.66 -0.63
N ARG A 527 15.23 26.01 -1.76
CA ARG A 527 15.53 24.59 -1.99
C ARG A 527 17.04 24.30 -2.00
N GLU A 528 17.86 25.20 -2.56
CA GLU A 528 19.33 25.13 -2.50
C GLU A 528 19.89 25.39 -1.08
N ALA A 529 19.19 26.15 -0.24
CA ALA A 529 19.59 26.38 1.15
C ALA A 529 19.12 25.27 2.11
N THR A 530 18.05 24.55 1.78
CA THR A 530 17.37 23.63 2.70
C THR A 530 18.05 22.28 2.80
N GLN A 531 18.08 21.73 4.01
CA GLN A 531 18.83 20.55 4.40
C GLN A 531 17.92 19.59 5.20
N GLN A 532 18.21 18.30 5.13
CA GLN A 532 17.57 17.25 5.93
C GLN A 532 18.47 16.87 7.11
N LEU A 533 17.91 16.25 8.15
CA LEU A 533 18.61 15.99 9.41
C LEU A 533 19.03 14.51 9.58
N ILE A 534 20.29 14.30 9.96
CA ILE A 534 20.83 13.04 10.49
C ILE A 534 21.00 13.20 12.00
N SER A 535 20.51 12.25 12.81
CA SER A 535 20.67 12.32 14.28
C SER A 535 21.76 11.35 14.77
N PRO A 536 22.60 11.73 15.75
CA PRO A 536 23.55 10.82 16.39
C PRO A 536 22.83 9.73 17.21
N ILE A 537 23.46 8.58 17.39
CA ILE A 537 22.95 7.50 18.23
C ILE A 537 23.39 7.75 19.67
N PHE A 538 22.45 8.19 20.50
CA PHE A 538 22.63 8.42 21.95
C PHE A 538 22.57 7.15 22.81
N LEU A 539 22.05 6.04 22.27
CA LEU A 539 22.17 4.73 22.91
C LEU A 539 23.66 4.36 23.03
N GLN A 540 24.05 3.78 24.16
CA GLN A 540 25.42 3.36 24.44
C GLN A 540 25.41 1.93 24.99
N ASN A 541 25.64 0.98 24.09
CA ASN A 541 25.84 -0.42 24.38
C ASN A 541 27.30 -0.68 24.84
N GLU A 542 27.49 -1.77 25.59
CA GLU A 542 28.79 -2.18 26.14
C GLU A 542 29.18 -3.59 25.63
N THR A 543 29.03 -3.80 24.32
CA THR A 543 29.24 -5.10 23.65
C THR A 543 30.72 -5.47 23.62
N LEU A 544 31.60 -4.52 23.33
CA LEU A 544 33.06 -4.74 23.28
C LEU A 544 33.63 -4.99 24.69
N ASN A 545 33.18 -4.22 25.68
CA ASN A 545 33.43 -4.46 27.11
C ASN A 545 33.03 -5.91 27.48
N SER A 546 31.78 -6.28 27.22
CA SER A 546 31.25 -7.62 27.53
C SER A 546 32.06 -8.76 26.89
N ARG A 547 32.56 -8.57 25.67
CA ARG A 547 33.41 -9.55 24.96
C ARG A 547 34.81 -9.64 25.54
N LEU A 548 35.41 -8.55 25.99
CA LEU A 548 36.70 -8.54 26.70
C LEU A 548 36.59 -9.22 28.07
N ALA A 549 35.53 -8.93 28.82
CA ALA A 549 35.24 -9.57 30.10
C ALA A 549 35.07 -11.09 29.95
N GLN A 550 34.40 -11.56 28.89
CA GLN A 550 34.29 -13.00 28.57
C GLN A 550 35.64 -13.66 28.23
N LYS A 551 36.64 -12.89 27.78
CA LYS A 551 38.02 -13.36 27.55
C LYS A 551 38.91 -13.22 28.80
N GLY A 552 38.40 -12.68 29.91
CA GLY A 552 39.13 -12.55 31.18
C GLY A 552 39.90 -11.24 31.35
N PHE A 553 39.66 -10.22 30.51
CA PHE A 553 40.29 -8.90 30.59
C PHE A 553 39.36 -7.87 31.24
N ASP A 554 39.92 -6.76 31.73
CA ASP A 554 39.13 -5.65 32.27
C ASP A 554 38.29 -5.01 31.16
N GLY A 555 36.99 -4.93 31.39
CA GLY A 555 36.01 -4.31 30.49
C GLY A 555 36.27 -2.83 30.23
N HIS A 556 36.90 -2.13 31.18
CA HIS A 556 37.28 -0.72 31.03
C HIS A 556 38.35 -0.48 29.95
N LEU A 557 39.02 -1.54 29.45
CA LEU A 557 39.99 -1.46 28.35
C LEU A 557 39.33 -1.50 26.95
N ALA A 558 38.00 -1.52 26.86
CA ALA A 558 37.28 -1.51 25.59
C ALA A 558 37.69 -0.38 24.62
N PRO A 559 37.94 0.88 25.06
CA PRO A 559 38.39 1.94 24.15
C PRO A 559 39.79 1.69 23.56
N GLN A 560 40.71 1.12 24.34
CA GLN A 560 42.06 0.78 23.88
C GLN A 560 42.04 -0.38 22.88
N MET A 561 41.18 -1.39 23.11
CA MET A 561 40.91 -2.43 22.10
C MET A 561 40.27 -1.85 20.84
N ALA A 562 39.34 -0.89 20.97
CA ALA A 562 38.71 -0.22 19.85
C ALA A 562 39.72 0.55 18.98
N TYR A 563 40.69 1.24 19.60
CA TYR A 563 41.80 1.89 18.89
C TYR A 563 42.61 0.87 18.07
N LEU A 564 43.04 -0.25 18.69
CA LEU A 564 43.80 -1.31 18.00
C LEU A 564 43.01 -1.91 16.82
N LEU A 565 41.70 -2.09 16.96
CA LEU A 565 40.83 -2.55 15.88
C LEU A 565 40.71 -1.51 14.75
N GLY A 566 40.61 -0.22 15.09
CA GLY A 566 40.60 0.88 14.12
C GLY A 566 41.88 0.94 13.28
N SER A 567 43.05 0.90 13.92
CA SER A 567 44.35 0.88 13.23
C SER A 567 44.55 -0.36 12.35
N TRP A 568 44.00 -1.52 12.74
CA TRP A 568 44.01 -2.71 11.89
C TRP A 568 43.02 -2.60 10.72
N VAL A 569 41.87 -1.95 10.89
CA VAL A 569 40.95 -1.69 9.76
C VAL A 569 41.61 -0.80 8.71
N GLY A 570 42.42 0.19 9.10
CA GLY A 570 43.27 0.95 8.18
C GLY A 570 44.42 0.11 7.60
N ASN A 571 45.54 0.02 8.33
CA ASN A 571 46.80 -0.55 7.82
C ASN A 571 47.08 -2.00 8.27
N GLY A 572 46.11 -2.68 8.89
CA GLY A 572 46.24 -4.09 9.27
C GLY A 572 46.35 -5.06 8.09
N HIS A 573 47.10 -6.14 8.26
CA HIS A 573 47.25 -7.19 7.25
C HIS A 573 46.08 -8.19 7.35
N HIS A 574 45.38 -8.48 6.24
CA HIS A 574 44.10 -9.22 6.24
C HIS A 574 44.17 -10.68 6.75
N ALA A 575 45.37 -11.23 6.96
CA ALA A 575 45.61 -12.63 7.30
C ALA A 575 46.16 -12.83 8.74
N ASP A 576 46.64 -11.77 9.38
CA ASP A 576 47.37 -11.87 10.64
C ASP A 576 47.38 -10.55 11.45
N SER A 577 47.88 -10.62 12.69
CA SER A 577 47.90 -9.54 13.68
C SER A 577 48.94 -8.43 13.43
N ARG A 578 49.37 -8.23 12.17
CA ARG A 578 50.32 -7.19 11.79
C ARG A 578 49.61 -5.90 11.35
N MET A 579 50.23 -4.75 11.63
CA MET A 579 49.80 -3.44 11.14
C MET A 579 51.00 -2.72 10.51
N SER A 580 50.86 -2.25 9.27
CA SER A 580 51.90 -1.45 8.62
C SER A 580 51.91 -0.02 9.18
N VAL A 581 53.11 0.53 9.36
CA VAL A 581 53.37 1.85 9.97
C VAL A 581 54.44 2.59 9.17
N ASP A 582 54.34 3.90 9.04
CA ASP A 582 55.43 4.68 8.44
C ASP A 582 56.65 4.71 9.38
N PRO A 583 57.90 4.63 8.88
CA PRO A 583 59.09 4.83 9.69
C PRO A 583 59.14 6.15 10.46
N GLU A 584 58.47 7.22 10.02
CA GLU A 584 58.37 8.50 10.74
C GLU A 584 57.34 8.50 11.88
N ASP A 585 56.34 7.62 11.87
CA ASP A 585 55.23 7.56 12.83
C ASP A 585 55.57 6.86 14.17
N ALA A 586 56.71 7.23 14.77
CA ALA A 586 57.19 6.64 16.02
C ALA A 586 56.18 6.74 17.19
N GLU A 587 55.37 7.82 17.24
CA GLU A 587 54.35 8.02 18.27
C GLU A 587 53.18 7.02 18.15
N LEU A 588 52.83 6.58 16.94
CA LEU A 588 51.86 5.51 16.70
C LEU A 588 52.43 4.16 17.12
N VAL A 589 53.70 3.89 16.83
CA VAL A 589 54.38 2.65 17.23
C VAL A 589 54.43 2.50 18.76
N ASP A 590 54.75 3.57 19.49
CA ASP A 590 54.69 3.58 20.95
C ASP A 590 53.25 3.36 21.48
N ARG A 591 52.22 3.90 20.81
CA ARG A 591 50.81 3.68 21.20
C ARG A 591 50.38 2.22 21.00
N LEU A 592 50.77 1.60 19.89
CA LEU A 592 50.48 0.19 19.60
C LEU A 592 51.21 -0.73 20.59
N GLU A 593 52.44 -0.40 20.98
CA GLU A 593 53.18 -1.10 22.05
C GLU A 593 52.52 -0.91 23.43
N GLU A 594 52.10 0.31 23.78
CA GLU A 594 51.43 0.63 25.05
C GLU A 594 50.11 -0.15 25.18
N TYR A 595 49.23 -0.07 24.19
CA TYR A 595 47.92 -0.73 24.25
C TYR A 595 48.05 -2.25 24.08
N GLY A 596 49.01 -2.75 23.29
CA GLY A 596 49.30 -4.19 23.21
C GLY A 596 49.67 -4.81 24.56
N LYS A 597 50.51 -4.11 25.35
CA LYS A 597 50.90 -4.55 26.71
C LYS A 597 49.72 -4.63 27.69
N MET A 598 48.67 -3.81 27.51
CA MET A 598 47.47 -3.88 28.34
C MET A 598 46.67 -5.18 28.15
N PHE A 599 46.86 -5.88 27.02
CA PHE A 599 46.20 -7.16 26.70
C PHE A 599 47.17 -8.36 26.79
N ASP A 600 48.26 -8.22 27.55
CA ASP A 600 49.28 -9.26 27.75
C ASP A 600 50.01 -9.71 26.47
N LEU A 601 49.99 -8.87 25.41
CA LEU A 601 50.61 -9.15 24.11
C LEU A 601 52.08 -8.73 24.09
N GLU A 602 52.89 -9.49 23.36
CA GLU A 602 54.26 -9.16 23.01
C GLU A 602 54.27 -8.45 21.65
N SER A 603 54.91 -7.29 21.55
CA SER A 603 55.01 -6.49 20.32
C SER A 603 56.42 -6.57 19.71
N GLU A 604 56.51 -6.88 18.42
CA GLU A 604 57.76 -6.85 17.65
C GLU A 604 57.65 -5.85 16.48
N LEU A 605 58.69 -5.06 16.21
CA LEU A 605 58.78 -4.24 14.98
C LEU A 605 59.64 -4.96 13.95
N VAL A 606 59.13 -5.03 12.72
CA VAL A 606 59.62 -5.97 11.72
C VAL A 606 59.66 -5.31 10.34
N THR A 607 60.75 -5.52 9.62
CA THR A 607 60.89 -5.13 8.20
C THR A 607 60.83 -6.35 7.28
N PHE A 608 60.24 -6.15 6.11
CA PHE A 608 60.05 -7.17 5.08
C PHE A 608 60.73 -6.82 3.75
N ALA A 609 62.06 -6.75 3.77
CA ALA A 609 62.86 -6.83 2.55
C ALA A 609 62.48 -8.11 1.77
N PRO A 610 62.51 -8.14 0.42
CA PRO A 610 61.89 -9.18 -0.40
C PRO A 610 62.29 -10.60 -0.02
N GLY A 611 61.36 -11.32 0.62
CA GLY A 611 61.53 -12.72 1.06
C GLY A 611 62.20 -12.92 2.42
N LYS A 612 62.56 -11.86 3.18
CA LYS A 612 63.28 -11.96 4.46
C LYS A 612 62.71 -11.05 5.56
N ARG A 613 61.89 -11.65 6.44
CA ARG A 613 61.49 -11.06 7.74
C ARG A 613 62.72 -10.77 8.61
N THR A 614 62.84 -9.55 9.13
CA THR A 614 63.90 -9.15 10.07
C THR A 614 63.30 -8.37 11.24
N VAL A 615 63.61 -8.78 12.49
CA VAL A 615 63.15 -8.08 13.70
C VAL A 615 64.11 -6.93 14.03
N LEU A 616 63.59 -5.71 14.13
CA LEU A 616 64.34 -4.52 14.53
C LEU A 616 64.61 -4.54 16.05
N GLY A 617 65.57 -5.38 16.44
CA GLY A 617 66.02 -5.57 17.82
C GLY A 617 67.13 -6.61 17.96
N GLU A 618 67.18 -7.60 17.05
CA GLU A 618 68.25 -8.62 17.01
C GLU A 618 69.50 -8.15 16.21
N VAL A 619 69.48 -6.94 15.65
CA VAL A 619 70.57 -6.38 14.83
C VAL A 619 71.75 -5.95 15.71
N ASN A 620 72.61 -6.93 16.00
CA ASN A 620 73.72 -6.82 16.95
C ASN A 620 74.87 -5.94 16.42
N VAL A 621 74.85 -4.64 16.77
CA VAL A 621 75.96 -3.69 16.55
C VAL A 621 76.53 -3.26 17.91
N ASN A 622 77.85 -3.27 18.03
CA ASN A 622 78.54 -3.19 19.33
C ASN A 622 78.24 -1.89 20.13
N HIS A 623 78.03 -2.06 21.44
CA HIS A 623 77.99 -1.02 22.48
C HIS A 623 76.86 0.03 22.45
N SER A 624 75.64 -0.39 22.81
CA SER A 624 74.85 0.35 23.82
C SER A 624 73.86 -0.60 24.53
N ARG A 625 72.94 -0.09 25.35
CA ARG A 625 71.95 -0.90 26.08
C ARG A 625 70.90 -1.46 25.10
N PRO A 626 70.23 -2.60 25.41
CA PRO A 626 69.01 -2.96 24.70
C PRO A 626 68.00 -1.81 24.78
N ALA A 627 67.26 -1.59 23.69
CA ALA A 627 66.19 -0.60 23.64
C ALA A 627 65.09 -0.98 24.64
N ASN A 628 64.61 -0.01 25.43
CA ASN A 628 63.56 -0.23 26.43
C ASN A 628 62.13 -0.12 25.85
N SER A 629 62.01 0.34 24.60
CA SER A 629 60.80 0.49 23.80
C SER A 629 61.14 0.23 22.34
N ILE A 630 60.11 -0.02 21.52
CA ILE A 630 60.24 -0.22 20.08
C ILE A 630 60.65 1.08 19.38
N SER A 631 60.12 2.23 19.79
CA SER A 631 60.52 3.56 19.31
C SER A 631 62.04 3.78 19.40
N ALA A 632 62.66 3.39 20.50
CA ALA A 632 64.12 3.49 20.68
C ALA A 632 64.91 2.53 19.75
N ALA A 633 64.33 1.39 19.34
CA ALA A 633 64.93 0.53 18.32
C ALA A 633 64.79 1.12 16.90
N LEU A 634 63.67 1.78 16.61
CA LEU A 634 63.42 2.50 15.35
C LEU A 634 64.35 3.72 15.21
N GLU A 635 64.49 4.54 16.26
CA GLU A 635 65.48 5.63 16.27
C GLU A 635 66.92 5.12 16.09
N VAL A 636 67.28 4.01 16.76
CA VAL A 636 68.62 3.41 16.58
C VAL A 636 68.82 2.91 15.15
N ALA A 637 67.80 2.33 14.51
CA ALA A 637 67.86 1.94 13.10
C ALA A 637 68.08 3.14 12.16
N LYS A 638 67.31 4.24 12.34
CA LYS A 638 67.50 5.49 11.60
C LYS A 638 68.90 6.07 11.80
N ASN A 639 69.36 6.19 13.05
CA ASN A 639 70.68 6.73 13.40
C ASN A 639 71.85 5.85 12.90
N LEU A 640 71.63 4.55 12.68
CA LEU A 640 72.60 3.64 12.07
C LEU A 640 72.62 3.70 10.53
N GLY A 641 71.76 4.51 9.90
CA GLY A 641 71.72 4.67 8.45
C GLY A 641 71.06 3.49 7.71
N PHE A 642 70.05 2.86 8.30
CA PHE A 642 69.15 1.98 7.54
C PHE A 642 68.35 2.82 6.54
N ASN A 643 68.77 2.77 5.28
CA ASN A 643 67.96 3.25 4.16
C ASN A 643 66.81 2.26 3.95
N PHE A 644 65.63 2.59 4.44
CA PHE A 644 64.39 1.98 3.96
C PHE A 644 64.24 2.38 2.48
N HIS A 645 64.19 1.41 1.57
CA HIS A 645 63.97 1.68 0.15
C HIS A 645 62.47 1.85 -0.14
N GLU A 646 62.14 2.49 -1.27
CA GLU A 646 60.77 2.51 -1.79
C GLU A 646 60.28 1.06 -2.01
N GLY A 647 59.46 0.55 -1.07
CA GLY A 647 58.96 -0.83 -1.05
C GLY A 647 59.42 -1.72 0.12
N ASP A 648 60.18 -1.21 1.11
CA ASP A 648 60.44 -1.94 2.36
C ASP A 648 59.28 -1.76 3.37
N ASP A 649 58.33 -2.69 3.42
CA ASP A 649 57.23 -2.68 4.39
C ASP A 649 57.76 -2.77 5.84
N LEU A 650 57.47 -1.73 6.64
CA LEU A 650 57.65 -1.70 8.10
C LEU A 650 56.31 -2.03 8.78
N ALA A 651 56.31 -2.98 9.71
CA ALA A 651 55.10 -3.39 10.41
C ALA A 651 55.33 -3.71 11.90
N VAL A 652 54.34 -3.39 12.73
CA VAL A 652 54.22 -3.86 14.12
C VAL A 652 53.48 -5.20 14.11
N GLU A 653 54.08 -6.24 14.68
CA GLU A 653 53.43 -7.53 14.92
C GLU A 653 53.01 -7.65 16.40
N LEU A 654 51.71 -7.77 16.67
CA LEU A 654 51.20 -8.07 18.02
C LEU A 654 51.06 -9.59 18.19
N ARG A 655 51.62 -10.17 19.25
CA ARG A 655 51.81 -11.62 19.43
C ARG A 655 51.30 -12.13 20.78
N GLY A 656 50.87 -13.39 20.80
CA GLY A 656 50.59 -14.12 22.04
C GLY A 656 51.86 -14.41 22.84
N LYS A 657 51.77 -14.26 24.16
CA LYS A 657 52.89 -14.35 25.11
C LYS A 657 53.64 -15.68 25.04
N GLY A 658 54.98 -15.65 24.95
CA GLY A 658 55.83 -16.83 24.95
C GLY A 658 55.86 -17.66 23.66
N MET A 659 55.55 -17.05 22.51
CA MET A 659 55.70 -17.69 21.20
C MET A 659 57.11 -17.51 20.60
N ASN A 660 57.47 -18.30 19.59
CA ASN A 660 58.84 -18.36 19.06
C ASN A 660 59.10 -17.27 18.01
N THR A 661 60.04 -16.36 18.29
CA THR A 661 60.32 -15.14 17.49
C THR A 661 60.66 -15.41 16.03
N SER A 662 61.22 -16.59 15.74
CA SER A 662 61.88 -16.94 14.48
C SER A 662 60.99 -17.32 13.29
N SER A 663 59.65 -17.28 13.42
CA SER A 663 58.73 -17.66 12.32
C SER A 663 57.47 -16.80 12.25
N THR A 664 56.85 -16.76 11.06
CA THR A 664 55.48 -16.27 10.86
C THR A 664 54.42 -17.30 11.25
N LYS A 665 54.81 -18.58 11.40
CA LYS A 665 53.92 -19.67 11.86
C LYS A 665 53.61 -19.53 13.35
N GLY A 666 52.57 -18.77 13.69
CA GLY A 666 52.06 -18.68 15.06
C GLY A 666 51.42 -17.34 15.44
N LEU A 667 51.57 -16.29 14.62
CA LEU A 667 51.06 -14.91 14.89
C LEU A 667 49.64 -14.87 15.48
N ASN A 668 48.76 -15.74 14.97
CA ASN A 668 47.34 -15.79 15.27
C ASN A 668 46.97 -16.75 16.42
N THR A 669 47.94 -17.42 17.05
CA THR A 669 47.73 -18.40 18.12
C THR A 669 47.90 -17.74 19.49
N ASN A 670 47.02 -18.06 20.45
CA ASN A 670 46.98 -17.45 21.80
C ASN A 670 46.99 -15.91 21.78
N ASN A 671 46.42 -15.29 20.73
CA ASN A 671 46.47 -13.86 20.49
C ASN A 671 45.09 -13.24 20.69
N VAL A 672 44.90 -12.55 21.82
CA VAL A 672 43.60 -11.99 22.23
C VAL A 672 43.13 -10.87 21.28
N PHE A 673 44.07 -10.11 20.70
CA PHE A 673 43.74 -9.11 19.69
C PHE A 673 43.24 -9.78 18.39
N TRP A 674 43.90 -10.84 17.92
CA TRP A 674 43.45 -11.57 16.74
C TRP A 674 42.10 -12.27 16.96
N ASP A 675 41.88 -12.84 18.16
CA ASP A 675 40.57 -13.36 18.58
C ASP A 675 39.49 -12.27 18.51
N MET A 676 39.81 -11.01 18.87
CA MET A 676 38.88 -9.88 18.74
C MET A 676 38.67 -9.45 17.29
N VAL A 677 39.70 -9.43 16.43
CA VAL A 677 39.56 -9.18 14.98
C VAL A 677 38.57 -10.15 14.34
N LEU A 678 38.65 -11.44 14.71
CA LEU A 678 37.71 -12.47 14.24
C LEU A 678 36.31 -12.34 14.88
N ALA A 679 36.22 -12.08 16.18
CA ALA A 679 34.93 -12.04 16.89
C ALA A 679 34.10 -10.78 16.61
N THR A 680 34.75 -9.62 16.40
CA THR A 680 34.08 -8.33 16.14
C THR A 680 33.48 -8.23 14.75
N GLY A 681 34.02 -8.96 13.78
CA GLY A 681 33.63 -8.89 12.37
C GLY A 681 34.29 -7.75 11.58
N VAL A 682 35.35 -7.13 12.10
CA VAL A 682 36.12 -6.11 11.34
C VAL A 682 36.86 -6.73 10.14
N ARG A 683 37.15 -8.03 10.21
CA ARG A 683 37.54 -8.87 9.08
C ARG A 683 36.28 -9.50 8.49
N GLY A 684 36.00 -9.27 7.22
CA GLY A 684 34.80 -9.76 6.56
C GLY A 684 34.83 -11.26 6.25
N SER A 685 33.68 -11.76 5.79
CA SER A 685 33.39 -13.20 5.60
C SER A 685 33.60 -13.71 4.17
N SER A 686 33.93 -12.84 3.22
CA SER A 686 34.14 -13.15 1.80
C SER A 686 35.43 -12.50 1.27
N ASP A 687 36.01 -13.10 0.23
CA ASP A 687 37.27 -12.61 -0.37
C ASP A 687 37.12 -11.20 -1.01
N ASP A 688 35.91 -10.81 -1.43
CA ASP A 688 35.61 -9.47 -1.95
C ASP A 688 35.45 -8.40 -0.85
N GLN A 689 35.34 -8.78 0.43
CA GLN A 689 35.18 -7.86 1.57
C GLN A 689 36.19 -8.16 2.69
N LEU A 690 37.49 -8.19 2.36
CA LEU A 690 38.58 -8.52 3.30
C LEU A 690 38.57 -7.70 4.61
N LYS A 691 38.08 -6.45 4.57
CA LYS A 691 37.91 -5.56 5.73
C LYS A 691 36.55 -4.87 5.69
N MET A 692 35.98 -4.62 6.87
CA MET A 692 34.72 -3.87 7.04
C MET A 692 34.64 -3.21 8.42
N VAL A 693 33.75 -2.22 8.57
CA VAL A 693 33.44 -1.59 9.88
C VAL A 693 32.05 -2.04 10.32
N PRO A 694 31.92 -2.90 11.35
CA PRO A 694 30.64 -3.51 11.73
C PRO A 694 29.57 -2.50 12.19
N LEU A 695 28.35 -2.67 11.69
CA LEU A 695 27.22 -1.77 11.99
C LEU A 695 26.94 -1.62 13.49
N TRP A 696 27.13 -2.68 14.31
CA TRP A 696 26.88 -2.66 15.76
C TRP A 696 27.75 -1.63 16.51
N LEU A 697 28.94 -1.33 15.99
CA LEU A 697 29.87 -0.34 16.58
C LEU A 697 29.25 1.07 16.64
N SER A 698 28.31 1.38 15.74
CA SER A 698 27.56 2.65 15.77
C SER A 698 26.62 2.82 16.99
N SER A 699 26.44 1.76 17.81
CA SER A 699 25.65 1.80 19.05
C SER A 699 26.46 1.65 20.34
N GLU A 700 27.78 1.42 20.28
CA GLU A 700 28.63 1.29 21.48
C GLU A 700 28.75 2.60 22.28
N SER A 701 29.40 2.59 23.45
CA SER A 701 29.73 3.82 24.17
C SER A 701 30.48 4.83 23.31
N PHE A 702 30.22 6.13 23.51
CA PHE A 702 30.84 7.19 22.70
C PHE A 702 32.37 7.12 22.73
N GLU A 703 32.96 6.79 23.88
CA GLU A 703 34.40 6.69 24.02
C GLU A 703 35.00 5.52 23.22
N VAL A 704 34.29 4.39 23.08
CA VAL A 704 34.69 3.29 22.18
C VAL A 704 34.65 3.73 20.71
N ARG A 705 33.61 4.47 20.30
CA ARG A 705 33.51 4.99 18.92
C ARG A 705 34.60 6.00 18.61
N GLU A 706 34.90 6.91 19.54
CA GLU A 706 35.93 7.95 19.35
C GLU A 706 37.34 7.36 19.27
N HIS A 707 37.68 6.37 20.12
CA HIS A 707 38.99 5.71 20.03
C HIS A 707 39.13 4.84 18.77
N PHE A 708 38.06 4.20 18.29
CA PHE A 708 38.08 3.48 17.01
C PHE A 708 38.36 4.42 15.84
N LEU A 709 37.69 5.59 15.78
CA LEU A 709 37.97 6.58 14.75
C LEU A 709 39.39 7.15 14.86
N ALA A 710 39.89 7.44 16.06
CA ALA A 710 41.26 7.91 16.26
C ALA A 710 42.30 6.89 15.77
N GLY A 711 42.16 5.61 16.15
CA GLY A 711 43.06 4.55 15.68
C GLY A 711 43.04 4.35 14.17
N LEU A 712 41.88 4.55 13.52
CA LEU A 712 41.76 4.53 12.06
C LEU A 712 42.43 5.77 11.43
N ILE A 713 42.17 6.97 11.96
CA ILE A 713 42.75 8.24 11.49
C ILE A 713 44.28 8.25 11.61
N ASP A 714 44.86 7.76 12.70
CA ASP A 714 46.32 7.67 12.82
C ASP A 714 46.96 6.64 11.87
N SER A 715 46.19 5.66 11.38
CA SER A 715 46.72 4.68 10.41
C SER A 715 46.56 5.11 8.96
N GLN A 716 45.43 5.72 8.58
CA GLN A 716 45.05 5.93 7.18
C GLN A 716 44.36 7.29 6.93
N GLY A 717 44.45 8.21 7.89
CA GLY A 717 43.84 9.52 7.85
C GLY A 717 44.85 10.66 7.68
N GLN A 718 44.36 11.78 7.13
CA GLN A 718 45.05 13.05 7.07
C GLN A 718 44.16 14.12 7.73
N VAL A 719 44.72 14.89 8.66
CA VAL A 719 44.01 15.96 9.39
C VAL A 719 44.46 17.33 8.88
N GLU A 720 43.50 18.24 8.67
CA GLU A 720 43.78 19.66 8.39
C GLU A 720 43.24 20.56 9.52
N LEU A 721 44.15 21.30 10.15
CA LEU A 721 43.87 22.16 11.29
C LEU A 721 43.79 23.63 10.84
N ASN A 722 42.60 24.09 10.47
CA ASN A 722 42.35 25.50 10.12
C ASN A 722 41.67 26.25 11.29
N ASP A 723 41.96 27.55 11.44
CA ASP A 723 41.46 28.46 12.50
C ASP A 723 39.91 28.59 12.62
N ARG A 724 39.14 27.92 11.77
CA ARG A 724 37.66 28.05 11.68
C ARG A 724 36.91 26.72 11.72
N GLU A 725 37.49 25.68 11.13
CA GLU A 725 36.91 24.34 11.04
C GLU A 725 38.06 23.34 10.85
N GLN A 726 38.05 22.28 11.64
CA GLN A 726 38.99 21.17 11.51
C GLN A 726 38.37 20.09 10.63
N SER A 727 39.18 19.43 9.81
CA SER A 727 38.74 18.30 8.99
C SER A 727 39.69 17.10 9.16
N ALA A 728 39.13 15.90 9.01
CA ALA A 728 39.88 14.65 8.95
C ALA A 728 39.41 13.85 7.73
N THR A 729 40.33 13.45 6.87
CA THR A 729 40.06 12.70 5.63
C THR A 729 40.66 11.31 5.73
N VAL A 730 39.87 10.27 5.54
CA VAL A 730 40.34 8.87 5.49
C VAL A 730 40.12 8.32 4.09
N LYS A 731 41.18 7.78 3.47
CA LYS A 731 41.09 7.14 2.14
C LYS A 731 41.03 5.61 2.28
N THR A 732 40.11 4.96 1.58
CA THR A 732 39.98 3.50 1.61
C THR A 732 39.50 2.93 0.27
N VAL A 733 39.91 1.69 -0.05
CA VAL A 733 39.44 0.95 -1.24
C VAL A 733 38.35 -0.07 -0.92
N TYR A 734 37.95 -0.21 0.35
CA TYR A 734 36.99 -1.21 0.81
C TYR A 734 35.61 -0.57 1.03
N PRO A 735 34.56 -0.91 0.26
CA PRO A 735 33.23 -0.33 0.43
C PRO A 735 32.67 -0.50 1.85
N GLY A 736 32.81 -1.70 2.43
CA GLY A 736 32.38 -2.01 3.79
C GLY A 736 33.18 -1.31 4.90
N VAL A 737 34.34 -0.71 4.58
CA VAL A 737 35.03 0.22 5.51
C VAL A 737 34.47 1.62 5.35
N CYS A 738 34.23 2.08 4.10
CA CYS A 738 33.61 3.37 3.82
C CYS A 738 32.22 3.51 4.45
N GLU A 739 31.31 2.56 4.19
CA GLU A 739 29.92 2.58 4.69
C GLU A 739 29.89 2.64 6.23
N GLY A 740 30.60 1.73 6.90
CA GLY A 740 30.61 1.66 8.35
C GLY A 740 31.39 2.82 9.02
N LEU A 741 32.43 3.36 8.38
CA LEU A 741 33.09 4.60 8.83
C LEU A 741 32.11 5.78 8.80
N VAL A 742 31.42 5.99 7.66
CA VAL A 742 30.40 7.02 7.51
C VAL A 742 29.31 6.87 8.56
N ARG A 743 28.88 5.62 8.85
CA ARG A 743 27.89 5.31 9.90
C ARG A 743 28.42 5.65 11.30
N VAL A 744 29.62 5.22 11.67
CA VAL A 744 30.19 5.46 13.01
C VAL A 744 30.43 6.96 13.24
N ALA A 745 30.98 7.67 12.25
CA ALA A 745 31.17 9.12 12.30
C ALA A 745 29.84 9.88 12.44
N ARG A 746 28.82 9.56 11.63
CA ARG A 746 27.47 10.14 11.76
C ARG A 746 26.81 9.79 13.10
N SER A 747 27.05 8.59 13.65
CA SER A 747 26.52 8.19 14.96
C SER A 747 27.05 9.03 16.14
N LEU A 748 28.24 9.62 15.99
CA LEU A 748 28.84 10.57 16.93
C LEU A 748 28.36 12.01 16.73
N GLY A 749 27.70 12.30 15.59
CA GLY A 749 27.28 13.64 15.20
C GLY A 749 28.34 14.39 14.38
N LEU A 750 29.24 13.71 13.67
CA LEU A 750 30.12 14.34 12.68
C LEU A 750 29.38 14.59 11.35
N CYS A 751 29.72 15.68 10.66
CA CYS A 751 29.34 15.88 9.26
C CYS A 751 30.28 15.04 8.37
N VAL A 752 29.74 14.37 7.35
CA VAL A 752 30.50 13.41 6.52
C VAL A 752 30.12 13.44 5.03
N SER A 753 31.11 13.67 4.17
CA SER A 753 31.06 13.57 2.69
C SER A 753 32.02 12.49 2.14
N VAL A 754 31.78 12.00 0.91
CA VAL A 754 32.43 10.78 0.38
C VAL A 754 32.78 10.94 -1.10
N SER A 755 33.97 11.47 -1.40
CA SER A 755 34.45 11.57 -2.78
C SER A 755 34.95 10.24 -3.31
N THR A 756 34.64 9.93 -4.57
CA THR A 756 35.14 8.76 -5.29
C THR A 756 36.30 9.17 -6.20
N GLU A 757 37.52 8.71 -5.89
CA GLU A 757 38.71 8.90 -6.72
C GLU A 757 38.97 7.64 -7.57
N GLU A 758 39.34 7.84 -8.84
CA GLU A 758 39.82 6.82 -9.79
C GLU A 758 39.03 5.49 -9.86
N GLU A 759 37.69 5.58 -9.90
CA GLU A 759 36.72 4.47 -10.01
C GLU A 759 36.77 3.39 -8.90
N LYS A 760 37.74 3.43 -7.96
CA LYS A 760 37.99 2.35 -6.98
C LYS A 760 38.41 2.80 -5.58
N ALA A 761 38.56 4.09 -5.32
CA ALA A 761 38.93 4.61 -3.99
C ALA A 761 37.86 5.59 -3.46
N PHE A 762 37.56 5.46 -2.16
CA PHE A 762 36.65 6.32 -1.42
C PHE A 762 37.46 7.23 -0.48
N CYS A 763 37.18 8.53 -0.52
CA CYS A 763 37.77 9.54 0.36
C CYS A 763 36.66 10.08 1.26
N VAL A 764 36.65 9.64 2.52
CA VAL A 764 35.66 10.03 3.52
C VAL A 764 36.18 11.24 4.28
N TYR A 765 35.55 12.40 4.06
CA TYR A 765 35.85 13.66 4.74
C TYR A 765 34.93 13.80 5.95
N MET A 766 35.48 14.14 7.10
CA MET A 766 34.77 14.35 8.35
C MET A 766 35.06 15.76 8.89
N THR A 767 34.01 16.52 9.21
CA THR A 767 34.14 17.81 9.93
C THR A 767 33.13 17.89 11.09
N ALA A 768 33.50 18.60 12.16
CA ALA A 768 32.58 19.05 13.19
C ALA A 768 33.24 20.06 14.13
N THR A 769 32.47 21.01 14.65
CA THR A 769 32.88 21.85 15.77
C THR A 769 32.82 21.05 17.08
N GLY A 770 33.94 20.98 17.82
CA GLY A 770 34.05 20.35 19.15
C GLY A 770 33.96 18.82 19.21
N ILE A 771 33.15 18.17 18.37
CA ILE A 771 33.03 16.70 18.36
C ILE A 771 34.28 16.06 17.74
N LEU A 772 34.80 16.63 16.64
CA LEU A 772 36.02 16.14 16.00
C LEU A 772 37.24 16.34 16.90
N GLU A 773 37.32 17.46 17.64
CA GLU A 773 38.35 17.70 18.67
C GLU A 773 38.38 16.61 19.75
N SER A 774 37.23 16.01 20.08
CA SER A 774 37.18 14.87 21.02
C SER A 774 37.92 13.66 20.45
N VAL A 775 37.59 13.26 19.21
CA VAL A 775 38.24 12.17 18.47
C VAL A 775 39.74 12.45 18.33
N LEU A 776 40.10 13.62 17.82
CA LEU A 776 41.48 14.00 17.54
C LEU A 776 42.32 14.10 18.82
N SER A 777 41.74 14.42 19.98
CA SER A 777 42.48 14.38 21.26
C SER A 777 42.95 12.98 21.69
N LYS A 778 42.28 11.93 21.19
CA LYS A 778 42.63 10.51 21.40
C LYS A 778 43.70 9.99 20.44
N CYS A 779 44.01 10.74 19.36
CA CYS A 779 45.04 10.35 18.40
C CYS A 779 46.42 10.29 19.06
N ALA A 780 47.28 9.41 18.55
CA ALA A 780 48.68 9.28 18.94
C ALA A 780 49.57 10.30 18.23
N LEU A 781 49.39 10.48 16.92
CA LEU A 781 50.28 11.31 16.10
C LEU A 781 50.06 12.79 16.39
N SER A 782 51.13 13.50 16.75
CA SER A 782 51.14 14.95 17.03
C SER A 782 50.74 15.82 15.83
N SER A 783 50.79 15.28 14.60
CA SER A 783 50.25 15.89 13.38
C SER A 783 48.71 15.87 13.34
N ASN A 784 48.08 14.81 13.84
CA ASN A 784 46.62 14.62 13.87
C ASN A 784 45.97 15.16 15.14
N ARG A 785 46.74 15.30 16.23
CA ARG A 785 46.22 15.40 17.59
C ARG A 785 45.90 16.84 18.03
N THR A 786 44.69 17.03 18.55
CA THR A 786 44.23 18.32 19.13
C THR A 786 44.24 18.30 20.67
N ALA A 787 44.02 19.47 21.28
CA ALA A 787 43.66 19.55 22.69
C ALA A 787 42.24 18.96 22.92
N ALA A 788 42.01 18.37 24.10
CA ALA A 788 40.69 17.84 24.46
C ALA A 788 39.69 18.97 24.76
N PRO A 789 38.47 18.94 24.18
CA PRO A 789 37.45 19.97 24.39
C PRO A 789 36.85 19.89 25.80
N THR A 790 36.48 21.05 26.37
CA THR A 790 35.95 21.14 27.75
C THR A 790 34.57 20.49 27.92
N SER A 791 33.77 20.44 26.85
CA SER A 791 32.43 19.82 26.83
C SER A 791 31.99 19.57 25.39
N VAL A 792 31.49 18.37 25.08
CA VAL A 792 31.06 17.96 23.74
C VAL A 792 29.53 17.86 23.68
N GLU A 793 28.89 18.76 22.93
CA GLU A 793 27.44 18.76 22.72
C GLU A 793 27.12 18.11 21.36
N ARG A 794 26.46 16.94 21.36
CA ARG A 794 26.11 16.21 20.14
C ARG A 794 24.70 16.59 19.67
N LYS A 795 24.60 17.10 18.44
CA LYS A 795 23.34 17.56 17.80
C LYS A 795 23.10 16.79 16.50
N ALA A 796 21.85 16.82 16.03
CA ALA A 796 21.53 16.37 14.68
C ALA A 796 22.21 17.28 13.66
N GLN A 797 22.85 16.70 12.64
CA GLN A 797 23.61 17.43 11.63
C GLN A 797 22.78 17.63 10.34
N PRO A 798 22.84 18.82 9.72
CA PRO A 798 22.15 19.10 8.48
C PRO A 798 22.96 18.62 7.27
N VAL A 799 22.29 17.95 6.34
CA VAL A 799 22.87 17.41 5.10
C VAL A 799 21.99 17.83 3.92
N TYR A 800 22.59 18.18 2.79
CA TYR A 800 21.82 18.46 1.58
C TYR A 800 21.22 17.16 1.02
N PHE A 801 20.20 17.26 0.18
CA PHE A 801 19.52 16.11 -0.39
C PHE A 801 19.07 16.39 -1.84
N ASP A 802 18.86 15.35 -2.63
CA ASP A 802 17.97 15.42 -3.78
C ASP A 802 16.73 14.55 -3.60
N VAL A 803 15.64 15.01 -4.21
CA VAL A 803 14.39 14.28 -4.27
C VAL A 803 14.18 13.87 -5.73
N VAL A 804 13.98 12.58 -5.96
CA VAL A 804 13.71 12.00 -7.27
C VAL A 804 12.34 11.32 -7.23
N LYS A 805 11.37 11.90 -7.95
CA LYS A 805 10.04 11.30 -8.14
C LYS A 805 10.20 9.95 -8.86
N LYS A 806 9.68 8.89 -8.25
CA LYS A 806 9.71 7.49 -8.70
C LYS A 806 8.32 7.03 -9.11
N PRO A 807 8.19 5.89 -9.82
CA PRO A 807 6.90 5.23 -10.00
C PRO A 807 6.19 4.95 -8.67
N ALA A 808 4.87 4.76 -8.71
CA ALA A 808 4.13 4.35 -7.53
C ALA A 808 4.54 2.93 -7.09
N ALA A 809 4.72 2.76 -5.78
CA ALA A 809 5.17 1.51 -5.17
C ALA A 809 4.58 1.41 -3.74
N PRO A 810 4.71 0.26 -3.06
CA PRO A 810 4.30 0.16 -1.67
C PRO A 810 5.15 1.06 -0.77
N TYR A 811 4.50 1.77 0.15
CA TYR A 811 5.14 2.52 1.21
C TYR A 811 4.77 1.95 2.57
N TYR A 812 5.65 2.24 3.53
CA TYR A 812 5.53 1.79 4.89
C TYR A 812 5.74 2.96 5.84
N GLY A 813 5.08 2.88 6.99
CA GLY A 813 4.98 3.99 7.92
C GLY A 813 4.72 3.51 9.34
N ILE A 814 5.16 4.34 10.27
CA ILE A 814 5.01 4.16 11.71
C ILE A 814 4.25 5.37 12.24
N THR A 815 3.17 5.13 12.98
CA THR A 815 2.45 6.16 13.73
C THR A 815 2.92 6.11 15.18
N LEU A 816 3.52 7.20 15.63
CA LEU A 816 3.87 7.41 17.04
C LEU A 816 2.74 8.16 17.78
N PRO A 817 2.59 7.98 19.11
CA PRO A 817 1.62 8.68 19.96
C PRO A 817 1.58 10.21 19.81
N ASP A 818 0.42 10.80 20.11
CA ASP A 818 0.11 12.23 19.92
C ASP A 818 0.74 13.13 21.00
N ASP A 819 1.34 12.54 22.03
CA ASP A 819 2.20 13.17 23.04
C ASP A 819 3.71 13.11 22.68
N SER A 820 4.05 12.57 21.51
CA SER A 820 5.42 12.51 20.99
C SER A 820 5.73 13.60 19.95
N ASP A 821 7.01 13.72 19.60
CA ASP A 821 7.53 14.55 18.50
C ASP A 821 7.29 13.97 17.09
N HIS A 822 6.57 12.84 16.99
CA HIS A 822 6.27 12.08 15.76
C HIS A 822 7.48 11.71 14.88
N GLN A 823 8.70 11.83 15.41
CA GLN A 823 9.96 11.66 14.70
C GLN A 823 10.72 10.42 15.18
N PHE A 824 11.23 9.64 14.23
CA PHE A 824 12.03 8.43 14.50
C PHE A 824 13.20 8.30 13.51
N LEU A 825 14.14 7.40 13.82
CA LEU A 825 15.33 7.15 13.01
C LEU A 825 15.17 5.94 12.09
N LEU A 826 15.54 6.10 10.83
CA LEU A 826 15.72 4.99 9.89
C LEU A 826 17.02 4.22 10.17
N GLY A 827 17.13 3.03 9.60
CA GLY A 827 18.34 2.20 9.72
C GLY A 827 19.63 2.85 9.18
N ASN A 828 19.52 3.95 8.42
CA ASN A 828 20.61 4.77 7.87
C ASN A 828 20.86 6.09 8.63
N LEU A 829 20.25 6.28 9.80
CA LEU A 829 20.34 7.46 10.68
C LEU A 829 19.62 8.73 10.19
N MET A 830 18.89 8.66 9.08
CA MET A 830 18.00 9.74 8.63
C MET A 830 16.82 9.91 9.59
N LEU A 831 16.50 11.16 9.93
CA LEU A 831 15.37 11.51 10.79
C LEU A 831 14.10 11.70 9.95
N VAL A 832 13.05 10.92 10.24
CA VAL A 832 11.81 10.85 9.47
C VAL A 832 10.56 11.02 10.33
N HIS A 833 9.43 11.32 9.69
CA HIS A 833 8.13 11.56 10.33
C HIS A 833 7.15 10.38 10.13
N ASN A 834 6.01 10.41 10.81
CA ASN A 834 4.90 9.48 10.52
C ASN A 834 4.34 9.63 9.09
N CYS A 835 3.66 8.59 8.59
CA CYS A 835 3.47 8.32 7.16
C CYS A 835 2.20 7.47 6.96
N GLY A 836 1.11 7.95 6.34
CA GLY A 836 -0.26 7.42 6.56
C GLY A 836 -0.90 6.50 5.50
N GLU A 837 -1.43 5.36 5.96
CA GLU A 837 -2.54 4.48 5.51
C GLU A 837 -2.91 4.27 4.02
N ARG A 838 -2.79 3.01 3.56
CA ARG A 838 -3.54 2.39 2.44
C ARG A 838 -3.46 0.85 2.29
N GLY A 839 -2.63 0.16 3.08
CA GLY A 839 -2.11 -1.17 2.77
C GLY A 839 -2.37 -2.24 3.84
N ASN A 840 -2.72 -1.82 5.05
CA ASN A 840 -3.06 -2.75 6.12
C ASN A 840 -4.41 -3.42 5.89
N GLU A 841 -5.31 -2.82 5.11
CA GLU A 841 -6.74 -3.19 5.10
C GLU A 841 -7.01 -4.68 4.85
N MET A 842 -6.17 -5.37 4.06
CA MET A 842 -6.27 -6.83 3.88
C MET A 842 -5.59 -7.63 5.00
N ALA A 843 -4.46 -7.16 5.55
CA ALA A 843 -3.79 -7.82 6.69
C ALA A 843 -4.61 -7.70 7.99
N GLU A 844 -5.22 -6.53 8.21
CA GLU A 844 -6.19 -6.22 9.26
C GLU A 844 -7.44 -7.09 9.09
N VAL A 845 -8.05 -7.17 7.89
CA VAL A 845 -9.14 -8.13 7.61
C VAL A 845 -8.74 -9.58 7.90
N LEU A 846 -7.51 -9.99 7.55
CA LEU A 846 -7.00 -11.35 7.81
C LEU A 846 -6.73 -11.64 9.29
N MET A 847 -6.48 -10.62 10.11
CA MET A 847 -6.28 -10.72 11.56
C MET A 847 -7.61 -10.65 12.33
N ASP A 848 -8.50 -9.73 11.95
CA ASP A 848 -9.82 -9.54 12.55
C ASP A 848 -10.77 -10.72 12.28
N PHE A 849 -10.85 -11.24 11.05
CA PHE A 849 -11.87 -12.22 10.67
C PHE A 849 -11.80 -13.57 11.44
N PRO A 850 -10.61 -14.05 11.86
CA PRO A 850 -10.49 -15.15 12.82
C PRO A 850 -10.95 -14.84 14.26
N GLU A 851 -10.73 -13.62 14.76
CA GLU A 851 -11.10 -13.22 16.14
C GLU A 851 -12.59 -12.88 16.28
N LEU A 852 -13.17 -12.27 15.23
CA LEU A 852 -14.58 -11.90 15.17
C LEU A 852 -15.49 -13.12 15.19
N SER A 853 -16.33 -13.22 16.22
CA SER A 853 -17.27 -14.33 16.42
C SER A 853 -18.73 -13.88 16.45
N ILE A 854 -19.59 -14.75 15.93
CA ILE A 854 -21.06 -14.58 15.92
C ILE A 854 -21.70 -15.65 16.82
N THR A 855 -22.80 -15.29 17.48
CA THR A 855 -23.55 -16.21 18.33
C THR A 855 -24.69 -16.83 17.53
N ILE A 856 -24.61 -18.13 17.24
CA ILE A 856 -25.66 -18.92 16.57
C ILE A 856 -26.01 -20.10 17.47
N ASP A 857 -27.31 -20.35 17.71
CA ASP A 857 -27.82 -21.38 18.61
C ASP A 857 -27.16 -21.38 20.01
N GLY A 858 -26.84 -20.19 20.53
CA GLY A 858 -26.16 -19.99 21.81
C GLY A 858 -24.66 -20.32 21.82
N ARG A 859 -24.06 -20.61 20.66
CA ARG A 859 -22.62 -20.89 20.51
C ARG A 859 -21.91 -19.75 19.79
N LYS A 860 -20.76 -19.32 20.31
CA LYS A 860 -19.86 -18.41 19.59
C LYS A 860 -19.00 -19.19 18.60
N GLU A 861 -19.04 -18.82 17.33
CA GLU A 861 -18.25 -19.40 16.24
C GLU A 861 -17.62 -18.26 15.40
N PRO A 862 -16.38 -18.38 14.92
CA PRO A 862 -15.69 -17.31 14.18
C PRO A 862 -16.25 -17.12 12.77
N ILE A 863 -16.33 -15.87 12.28
CA ILE A 863 -16.92 -15.56 10.98
C ILE A 863 -16.14 -16.17 9.80
N MET A 864 -14.85 -16.47 9.98
CA MET A 864 -14.03 -17.11 8.95
C MET A 864 -14.59 -18.50 8.52
N LYS A 865 -15.31 -19.22 9.41
CA LYS A 865 -15.93 -20.51 9.08
C LYS A 865 -17.08 -20.44 8.06
N ARG A 866 -17.62 -19.25 7.78
CA ARG A 866 -18.63 -18.98 6.73
C ARG A 866 -18.13 -18.05 5.61
N THR A 867 -16.82 -17.79 5.57
CA THR A 867 -16.22 -16.82 4.66
C THR A 867 -15.21 -17.50 3.74
N CYS A 868 -15.20 -17.10 2.48
CA CYS A 868 -14.15 -17.38 1.51
C CYS A 868 -13.45 -16.06 1.13
N LEU A 869 -12.14 -15.98 1.33
CA LEU A 869 -11.33 -14.80 1.01
C LEU A 869 -10.55 -15.01 -0.28
N ILE A 870 -10.55 -13.99 -1.16
CA ILE A 870 -9.76 -13.96 -2.40
C ILE A 870 -8.87 -12.71 -2.34
N ALA A 871 -7.69 -12.84 -1.75
CA ALA A 871 -6.73 -11.77 -1.63
C ALA A 871 -5.90 -11.66 -2.91
N ASN A 872 -6.09 -10.58 -3.66
CA ASN A 872 -5.30 -10.29 -4.86
C ASN A 872 -4.56 -8.97 -4.67
N THR A 873 -3.31 -9.00 -4.22
CA THR A 873 -2.59 -7.77 -3.85
C THR A 873 -2.44 -6.77 -5.01
N SER A 874 -2.23 -5.49 -4.69
CA SER A 874 -1.92 -4.47 -5.69
C SER A 874 -0.61 -4.81 -6.43
N ASN A 875 0.37 -5.38 -5.72
CA ASN A 875 1.58 -5.95 -6.30
C ASN A 875 1.38 -7.32 -7.00
N MET A 876 0.22 -7.99 -6.84
CA MET A 876 -0.13 -9.11 -7.73
C MET A 876 -0.51 -8.58 -9.12
N PRO A 877 -0.15 -9.30 -10.20
CA PRO A 877 -0.26 -8.78 -11.56
C PRO A 877 -1.65 -8.28 -11.94
N VAL A 878 -1.66 -7.26 -12.81
CA VAL A 878 -2.85 -6.53 -13.27
C VAL A 878 -3.92 -7.46 -13.83
N ALA A 879 -3.52 -8.53 -14.51
CA ALA A 879 -4.42 -9.56 -15.01
C ALA A 879 -5.16 -10.34 -13.90
N ALA A 880 -4.47 -10.65 -12.79
CA ALA A 880 -5.04 -11.37 -11.67
C ALA A 880 -6.12 -10.55 -10.93
N ARG A 881 -6.04 -9.20 -11.01
CA ARG A 881 -7.11 -8.28 -10.55
C ARG A 881 -8.42 -8.41 -11.35
N GLU A 882 -8.37 -8.83 -12.62
CA GLU A 882 -9.58 -9.21 -13.37
C GLU A 882 -10.04 -10.62 -12.98
N ALA A 883 -9.11 -11.57 -12.85
CA ALA A 883 -9.42 -12.95 -12.51
C ALA A 883 -10.13 -13.06 -11.15
N SER A 884 -9.64 -12.36 -10.11
CA SER A 884 -10.17 -12.42 -8.74
C SER A 884 -11.66 -12.12 -8.64
N ILE A 885 -12.15 -11.12 -9.39
CA ILE A 885 -13.56 -10.74 -9.47
C ILE A 885 -14.39 -11.87 -10.09
N TYR A 886 -13.93 -12.46 -11.19
CA TYR A 886 -14.61 -13.59 -11.85
C TYR A 886 -14.57 -14.89 -11.02
N THR A 887 -13.45 -15.15 -10.34
CA THR A 887 -13.28 -16.24 -9.36
C THR A 887 -14.31 -16.08 -8.23
N GLY A 888 -14.37 -14.91 -7.59
CA GLY A 888 -15.27 -14.63 -6.47
C GLY A 888 -16.75 -14.77 -6.81
N ILE A 889 -17.22 -14.18 -7.92
CA ILE A 889 -18.63 -14.33 -8.31
C ILE A 889 -18.97 -15.78 -8.69
N THR A 890 -18.01 -16.55 -9.21
CA THR A 890 -18.25 -17.96 -9.56
C THR A 890 -18.33 -18.85 -8.31
N VAL A 891 -17.56 -18.55 -7.26
CA VAL A 891 -17.70 -19.16 -5.94
C VAL A 891 -19.05 -18.76 -5.29
N ALA A 892 -19.44 -17.49 -5.38
CA ALA A 892 -20.75 -17.05 -4.87
C ALA A 892 -21.93 -17.72 -5.60
N GLU A 893 -21.84 -17.88 -6.92
CA GLU A 893 -22.81 -18.64 -7.72
C GLU A 893 -22.86 -20.13 -7.36
N TYR A 894 -21.74 -20.75 -6.99
CA TYR A 894 -21.74 -22.13 -6.53
C TYR A 894 -22.56 -22.31 -5.24
N PHE A 895 -22.38 -21.40 -4.27
CA PHE A 895 -23.14 -21.46 -3.02
C PHE A 895 -24.61 -21.04 -3.18
N ARG A 896 -24.92 -20.09 -4.08
CA ARG A 896 -26.30 -19.83 -4.53
C ARG A 896 -26.98 -21.11 -5.03
N ASP A 897 -26.30 -21.90 -5.87
CA ASP A 897 -26.86 -23.13 -6.43
C ASP A 897 -27.11 -24.23 -5.38
N GLN A 898 -26.46 -24.16 -4.21
CA GLN A 898 -26.77 -25.02 -3.05
C GLN A 898 -28.06 -24.60 -2.32
N GLY A 899 -28.64 -23.45 -2.66
CA GLY A 899 -29.81 -22.86 -1.98
C GLY A 899 -29.42 -22.10 -0.72
N LYS A 900 -28.45 -21.18 -0.85
CA LYS A 900 -27.97 -20.30 0.22
C LYS A 900 -28.09 -18.81 -0.17
N ALA A 901 -28.18 -17.94 0.82
CA ALA A 901 -28.09 -16.50 0.67
C ALA A 901 -26.63 -16.05 0.81
N VAL A 902 -26.03 -15.59 -0.29
CA VAL A 902 -24.61 -15.22 -0.36
C VAL A 902 -24.45 -13.71 -0.50
N ALA A 903 -23.53 -13.13 0.26
CA ALA A 903 -23.04 -11.77 0.03
C ALA A 903 -21.65 -11.81 -0.61
N MET A 904 -21.50 -11.17 -1.77
CA MET A 904 -20.19 -10.91 -2.38
C MET A 904 -19.80 -9.46 -2.18
N MET A 905 -18.56 -9.23 -1.72
CA MET A 905 -17.95 -7.91 -1.57
C MET A 905 -16.75 -7.79 -2.51
N ALA A 906 -16.75 -6.72 -3.32
CA ALA A 906 -15.69 -6.43 -4.27
C ALA A 906 -15.01 -5.10 -3.88
N ASP A 907 -13.93 -5.18 -3.10
CA ASP A 907 -13.15 -4.01 -2.69
C ASP A 907 -11.78 -3.94 -3.43
N SER A 908 -11.62 -3.15 -4.49
CA SER A 908 -12.56 -2.21 -5.10
C SER A 908 -12.69 -2.44 -6.60
N SER A 909 -13.92 -2.26 -7.09
CA SER A 909 -14.25 -2.34 -8.51
C SER A 909 -13.55 -1.28 -9.37
N SER A 910 -13.12 -0.16 -8.77
CA SER A 910 -12.23 0.82 -9.42
C SER A 910 -10.86 0.24 -9.77
N ARG A 911 -10.22 -0.54 -8.87
CA ARG A 911 -8.92 -1.17 -9.16
C ARG A 911 -9.03 -2.25 -10.25
N TRP A 912 -10.19 -2.88 -10.40
CA TRP A 912 -10.51 -3.75 -11.55
C TRP A 912 -10.70 -2.95 -12.85
N ALA A 913 -11.43 -1.83 -12.82
CA ALA A 913 -11.59 -0.95 -13.98
C ALA A 913 -10.25 -0.34 -14.46
N GLU A 914 -9.38 0.05 -13.53
CA GLU A 914 -8.01 0.49 -13.82
C GLU A 914 -7.16 -0.63 -14.44
N ALA A 915 -7.32 -1.88 -13.99
CA ALA A 915 -6.67 -3.01 -14.61
C ALA A 915 -7.13 -3.22 -16.06
N LEU A 916 -8.44 -3.15 -16.32
CA LEU A 916 -9.00 -3.19 -17.68
C LEU A 916 -8.47 -2.04 -18.55
N ARG A 917 -8.27 -0.83 -17.98
CA ARG A 917 -7.63 0.30 -18.68
C ARG A 917 -6.19 0.01 -19.08
N GLU A 918 -5.36 -0.55 -18.19
CA GLU A 918 -3.99 -0.89 -18.57
C GLU A 918 -3.96 -2.00 -19.63
N ILE A 919 -4.72 -3.08 -19.45
CA ILE A 919 -4.80 -4.19 -20.42
C ILE A 919 -5.19 -3.67 -21.82
N SER A 920 -6.21 -2.80 -21.88
CA SER A 920 -6.66 -2.15 -23.12
C SER A 920 -5.55 -1.30 -23.77
N GLY A 921 -4.84 -0.50 -22.98
CA GLY A 921 -3.71 0.31 -23.45
C GLY A 921 -2.53 -0.52 -23.97
N ARG A 922 -2.21 -1.65 -23.32
CA ARG A 922 -1.17 -2.60 -23.79
C ARG A 922 -1.56 -3.30 -25.10
N LEU A 923 -2.85 -3.45 -25.37
CA LEU A 923 -3.38 -4.05 -26.61
C LEU A 923 -3.46 -3.08 -27.80
N GLY A 924 -3.23 -1.78 -27.57
CA GLY A 924 -3.42 -0.75 -28.60
C GLY A 924 -4.89 -0.55 -28.98
N GLU A 925 -5.82 -0.88 -28.08
CA GLU A 925 -7.24 -0.56 -28.27
C GLU A 925 -7.48 0.95 -28.16
N MET A 926 -8.46 1.47 -28.90
CA MET A 926 -8.81 2.90 -28.81
C MET A 926 -9.51 3.18 -27.47
N PRO A 927 -8.98 4.09 -26.62
CA PRO A 927 -9.63 4.45 -25.38
C PRO A 927 -10.91 5.25 -25.61
N ALA A 928 -11.82 5.15 -24.65
CA ALA A 928 -12.95 6.06 -24.46
C ALA A 928 -12.62 7.07 -23.34
N ASP A 929 -13.63 7.49 -22.57
CA ASP A 929 -13.50 8.51 -21.53
C ASP A 929 -12.41 8.16 -20.48
N GLN A 930 -11.58 9.15 -20.13
CA GLN A 930 -10.47 9.04 -19.17
C GLN A 930 -9.51 7.84 -19.39
N GLY A 931 -9.39 7.38 -20.64
CA GLY A 931 -8.52 6.28 -21.04
C GLY A 931 -9.14 4.88 -20.90
N PHE A 932 -10.34 4.74 -20.32
CA PHE A 932 -10.95 3.42 -20.11
C PHE A 932 -11.43 2.77 -21.43
N PRO A 933 -11.48 1.43 -21.53
CA PRO A 933 -12.00 0.75 -22.72
C PRO A 933 -13.49 1.01 -22.92
N ALA A 934 -13.92 1.09 -24.18
CA ALA A 934 -15.34 1.24 -24.54
C ALA A 934 -16.26 0.10 -24.03
N TYR A 935 -15.69 -1.06 -23.69
CA TYR A 935 -16.43 -2.19 -23.08
C TYR A 935 -16.49 -2.17 -21.55
N LEU A 936 -15.94 -1.16 -20.85
CA LEU A 936 -15.96 -1.08 -19.38
C LEU A 936 -17.39 -1.26 -18.81
N SER A 937 -18.36 -0.50 -19.32
CA SER A 937 -19.76 -0.58 -18.88
C SER A 937 -20.39 -1.95 -19.15
N ALA A 938 -19.95 -2.67 -20.19
CA ALA A 938 -20.42 -4.03 -20.49
C ALA A 938 -19.78 -5.09 -19.58
N LYS A 939 -18.50 -4.93 -19.20
CA LYS A 939 -17.82 -5.74 -18.18
C LYS A 939 -18.48 -5.56 -16.82
N LEU A 940 -18.69 -4.31 -16.39
CA LEU A 940 -19.40 -3.99 -15.13
C LEU A 940 -20.83 -4.54 -15.13
N ALA A 941 -21.59 -4.34 -16.21
CA ALA A 941 -22.96 -4.85 -16.31
C ALA A 941 -23.00 -6.39 -16.24
N SER A 942 -22.16 -7.08 -17.00
CA SER A 942 -22.09 -8.55 -16.98
C SER A 942 -21.56 -9.15 -15.67
N PHE A 943 -20.91 -8.36 -14.81
CA PHE A 943 -20.60 -8.72 -13.43
C PHE A 943 -21.82 -8.52 -12.51
N TYR A 944 -22.35 -7.30 -12.42
CA TYR A 944 -23.47 -6.99 -11.52
C TYR A 944 -24.76 -7.78 -11.86
N GLU A 945 -25.01 -8.06 -13.14
CA GLU A 945 -26.14 -8.90 -13.58
C GLU A 945 -25.99 -10.40 -13.23
N ARG A 946 -24.88 -10.84 -12.60
CA ARG A 946 -24.79 -12.19 -11.99
C ARG A 946 -25.43 -12.23 -10.58
N ALA A 947 -25.69 -11.07 -9.97
CA ALA A 947 -26.52 -10.95 -8.79
C ALA A 947 -27.98 -11.40 -9.05
N GLY A 948 -28.74 -11.56 -7.96
CA GLY A 948 -30.17 -11.88 -8.03
C GLY A 948 -30.58 -12.99 -7.07
N ALA A 949 -31.89 -13.06 -6.80
CA ALA A 949 -32.52 -14.27 -6.29
C ALA A 949 -32.84 -15.20 -7.47
N ALA A 950 -32.67 -16.51 -7.28
CA ALA A 950 -32.96 -17.50 -8.32
C ALA A 950 -33.31 -18.86 -7.73
N THR A 951 -34.15 -19.61 -8.44
CA THR A 951 -34.34 -21.04 -8.20
C THR A 951 -33.18 -21.78 -8.85
N ALA A 952 -32.39 -22.48 -8.04
CA ALA A 952 -31.25 -23.27 -8.49
C ALA A 952 -31.70 -24.39 -9.43
N LEU A 953 -30.79 -24.82 -10.29
CA LEU A 953 -31.03 -25.90 -11.24
C LEU A 953 -30.89 -27.26 -10.54
N GLY A 954 -31.78 -28.20 -10.86
CA GLY A 954 -31.80 -29.57 -10.33
C GLY A 954 -32.58 -29.75 -9.02
N SER A 955 -32.65 -31.00 -8.57
CA SER A 955 -33.47 -31.52 -7.46
C SER A 955 -32.67 -31.68 -6.15
N PRO A 956 -33.28 -31.49 -4.96
CA PRO A 956 -34.60 -30.91 -4.74
C PRO A 956 -34.64 -29.44 -5.18
N GLU A 957 -35.83 -28.87 -5.33
CA GLU A 957 -35.99 -27.44 -5.61
C GLU A 957 -35.39 -26.60 -4.48
N ARG A 958 -34.61 -25.56 -4.84
CA ARG A 958 -33.83 -24.74 -3.90
C ARG A 958 -33.83 -23.30 -4.39
N ASN A 959 -34.16 -22.35 -3.52
CA ASN A 959 -33.98 -20.93 -3.80
C ASN A 959 -32.67 -20.45 -3.14
N GLY A 960 -31.91 -19.63 -3.86
CA GLY A 960 -30.69 -19.00 -3.37
C GLY A 960 -30.56 -17.58 -3.93
N SER A 961 -29.69 -16.78 -3.33
CA SER A 961 -29.51 -15.39 -3.74
C SER A 961 -28.04 -14.95 -3.68
N ILE A 962 -27.66 -14.03 -4.56
CA ILE A 962 -26.36 -13.34 -4.49
C ILE A 962 -26.62 -11.84 -4.39
N SER A 963 -26.35 -11.26 -3.22
CA SER A 963 -26.21 -9.81 -3.06
C SER A 963 -24.79 -9.42 -3.46
N ILE A 964 -24.62 -8.45 -4.36
CA ILE A 964 -23.30 -7.88 -4.69
C ILE A 964 -23.19 -6.48 -4.08
N VAL A 965 -22.16 -6.28 -3.26
CA VAL A 965 -21.75 -4.99 -2.70
C VAL A 965 -20.42 -4.59 -3.32
N GLY A 966 -20.44 -3.64 -4.26
CA GLY A 966 -19.25 -3.13 -4.92
C GLY A 966 -18.76 -1.84 -4.27
N ALA A 967 -17.52 -1.84 -3.78
CA ALA A 967 -16.86 -0.60 -3.38
C ALA A 967 -16.29 0.10 -4.62
N VAL A 968 -16.53 1.42 -4.72
CA VAL A 968 -15.99 2.28 -5.78
C VAL A 968 -15.14 3.37 -5.11
N SER A 969 -13.95 3.59 -5.63
CA SER A 969 -12.98 4.59 -5.15
C SER A 969 -12.74 5.62 -6.26
N PRO A 970 -13.69 6.55 -6.51
CA PRO A 970 -13.47 7.62 -7.48
C PRO A 970 -12.30 8.52 -7.06
N PRO A 971 -11.48 8.99 -8.01
CA PRO A 971 -10.42 9.97 -7.72
C PRO A 971 -11.01 11.25 -7.12
N GLY A 972 -10.38 11.78 -6.08
CA GLY A 972 -10.86 12.95 -5.33
C GLY A 972 -12.18 12.78 -4.55
N GLY A 973 -12.97 11.72 -4.83
CA GLY A 973 -14.36 11.59 -4.43
C GLY A 973 -15.38 12.05 -5.49
N ASP A 974 -14.96 12.32 -6.74
CA ASP A 974 -15.86 12.81 -7.80
C ASP A 974 -16.69 11.69 -8.44
N PHE A 975 -18.01 11.78 -8.34
CA PHE A 975 -18.94 10.82 -8.94
C PHE A 975 -19.11 10.96 -10.46
N SER A 976 -18.49 11.97 -11.10
CA SER A 976 -18.44 12.09 -12.57
C SER A 976 -17.51 11.05 -13.25
N ASP A 977 -16.62 10.42 -12.48
CA ASP A 977 -15.74 9.33 -12.91
C ASP A 977 -16.48 8.26 -13.75
N PRO A 978 -15.91 7.79 -14.89
CA PRO A 978 -16.54 6.78 -15.74
C PRO A 978 -16.89 5.47 -15.02
N VAL A 979 -16.09 5.02 -14.05
CA VAL A 979 -16.39 3.77 -13.31
C VAL A 979 -17.62 3.96 -12.42
N THR A 980 -17.69 5.09 -11.71
CA THR A 980 -18.81 5.48 -10.85
C THR A 980 -20.07 5.71 -11.68
N SER A 981 -19.98 6.45 -12.78
CA SER A 981 -21.07 6.73 -13.72
C SER A 981 -21.63 5.46 -14.37
N ALA A 982 -20.76 4.54 -14.81
CA ALA A 982 -21.19 3.25 -15.35
C ALA A 982 -21.87 2.38 -14.27
N THR A 983 -21.29 2.33 -13.07
CA THR A 983 -21.85 1.56 -11.94
C THR A 983 -23.22 2.10 -11.52
N LEU A 984 -23.38 3.42 -11.39
CA LEU A 984 -24.64 4.12 -11.11
C LEU A 984 -25.78 3.73 -12.06
N GLY A 985 -25.48 3.56 -13.35
CA GLY A 985 -26.43 3.14 -14.37
C GLY A 985 -26.93 1.70 -14.21
N ILE A 986 -26.16 0.84 -13.54
CA ILE A 986 -26.43 -0.60 -13.39
C ILE A 986 -27.05 -0.90 -12.01
N VAL A 987 -26.50 -0.36 -10.93
CA VAL A 987 -26.89 -0.74 -9.57
C VAL A 987 -28.26 -0.20 -9.16
N GLN A 988 -28.92 -0.93 -8.25
CA GLN A 988 -30.26 -0.58 -7.77
C GLN A 988 -30.23 0.17 -6.44
N VAL A 989 -29.15 0.06 -5.67
CA VAL A 989 -28.90 0.80 -4.42
C VAL A 989 -27.56 1.52 -4.49
N PHE A 990 -27.51 2.73 -3.92
CA PHE A 990 -26.37 3.62 -3.93
C PHE A 990 -26.21 4.26 -2.53
N TRP A 991 -25.12 3.90 -1.84
CA TRP A 991 -24.77 4.40 -0.51
C TRP A 991 -23.59 5.37 -0.63
N GLY A 992 -23.86 6.61 -1.05
CA GLY A 992 -22.83 7.60 -1.32
C GLY A 992 -22.19 8.11 -0.03
N LEU A 993 -20.90 7.81 0.19
CA LEU A 993 -20.17 8.28 1.37
C LEU A 993 -19.57 9.68 1.16
N ASP A 994 -19.77 10.58 2.11
CA ASP A 994 -19.30 11.96 2.05
C ASP A 994 -18.02 12.16 2.90
N LYS A 995 -16.95 12.62 2.25
CA LYS A 995 -15.70 13.00 2.91
C LYS A 995 -15.91 14.08 3.99
N LYS A 996 -16.90 14.96 3.84
CA LYS A 996 -17.25 16.01 4.82
C LYS A 996 -17.86 15.43 6.11
N LEU A 997 -18.60 14.32 6.02
CA LEU A 997 -19.16 13.62 7.19
C LEU A 997 -18.04 12.86 7.91
N ALA A 998 -17.21 12.13 7.17
CA ALA A 998 -16.04 11.43 7.73
C ALA A 998 -15.06 12.41 8.42
N GLN A 999 -14.77 13.57 7.82
CA GLN A 999 -13.94 14.62 8.44
C GLN A 999 -14.53 15.20 9.73
N ARG A 1000 -15.86 15.17 9.90
CA ARG A 1000 -16.55 15.55 11.14
C ARG A 1000 -16.65 14.41 12.16
N LYS A 1001 -16.06 13.24 11.86
CA LYS A 1001 -16.20 11.98 12.62
C LYS A 1001 -17.67 11.50 12.73
N HIS A 1002 -18.51 11.89 11.77
CA HIS A 1002 -19.85 11.35 11.63
C HIS A 1002 -19.77 10.04 10.84
N PHE A 1003 -20.12 8.94 11.49
CA PHE A 1003 -20.04 7.58 10.96
C PHE A 1003 -21.31 6.79 11.29
N PRO A 1004 -21.80 5.93 10.38
CA PRO A 1004 -21.35 5.77 8.98
C PRO A 1004 -21.63 7.03 8.14
N SER A 1005 -20.69 7.40 7.28
CA SER A 1005 -20.57 8.71 6.60
C SER A 1005 -21.53 8.92 5.41
N VAL A 1006 -22.73 8.33 5.46
CA VAL A 1006 -23.68 8.24 4.34
C VAL A 1006 -24.37 9.58 4.09
N ASN A 1007 -24.25 10.11 2.86
CA ASN A 1007 -24.94 11.32 2.45
C ASN A 1007 -26.44 11.06 2.23
N THR A 1008 -27.29 11.76 2.98
CA THR A 1008 -28.75 11.60 3.02
C THR A 1008 -29.47 12.03 1.74
N SER A 1009 -28.89 12.97 0.99
CA SER A 1009 -29.51 13.58 -0.19
C SER A 1009 -29.00 13.02 -1.52
N LEU A 1010 -27.78 12.44 -1.55
CA LEU A 1010 -27.23 11.74 -2.71
C LEU A 1010 -27.52 10.23 -2.73
N SER A 1011 -27.72 9.60 -1.57
CA SER A 1011 -27.98 8.16 -1.48
C SER A 1011 -29.42 7.80 -1.91
N TYR A 1012 -29.59 6.61 -2.48
CA TYR A 1012 -30.90 6.10 -2.90
C TYR A 1012 -30.99 4.57 -2.89
N SER A 1013 -32.23 4.06 -2.79
CA SER A 1013 -32.57 2.67 -3.09
C SER A 1013 -33.79 2.63 -4.01
N LYS A 1014 -33.75 1.79 -5.04
CA LYS A 1014 -34.88 1.50 -5.93
C LYS A 1014 -35.76 0.34 -5.42
N TYR A 1015 -35.36 -0.34 -4.34
CA TYR A 1015 -36.07 -1.52 -3.81
C TYR A 1015 -37.18 -1.20 -2.80
N THR A 1016 -37.33 0.05 -2.36
CA THR A 1016 -38.36 0.48 -1.37
C THR A 1016 -39.76 -0.04 -1.72
N ASN A 1017 -40.24 0.21 -2.94
CA ASN A 1017 -41.56 -0.23 -3.43
C ASN A 1017 -41.81 -1.75 -3.37
N ILE A 1018 -40.76 -2.56 -3.23
CA ILE A 1018 -40.84 -4.02 -3.10
C ILE A 1018 -40.82 -4.39 -1.62
N LEU A 1019 -39.87 -3.84 -0.87
CA LEU A 1019 -39.72 -4.04 0.58
C LEU A 1019 -40.89 -3.49 1.40
N ASP A 1020 -41.61 -2.47 0.92
CA ASP A 1020 -42.80 -1.95 1.59
C ASP A 1020 -43.92 -3.01 1.67
N LYS A 1021 -43.91 -4.03 0.78
CA LYS A 1021 -44.79 -5.22 0.88
C LYS A 1021 -44.29 -6.27 1.88
N PHE A 1022 -43.01 -6.25 2.22
CA PHE A 1022 -42.42 -7.06 3.27
C PHE A 1022 -42.73 -6.41 4.62
N TYR A 1023 -42.35 -5.14 4.81
CA TYR A 1023 -42.62 -4.39 6.03
C TYR A 1023 -44.12 -4.32 6.36
N ALA A 1024 -45.02 -4.23 5.38
CA ALA A 1024 -46.47 -4.25 5.62
C ALA A 1024 -47.02 -5.53 6.28
N LYS A 1025 -46.23 -6.59 6.45
CA LYS A 1025 -46.60 -7.80 7.22
C LYS A 1025 -46.32 -7.62 8.71
N ASP A 1026 -45.09 -7.24 9.05
CA ASP A 1026 -44.53 -7.34 10.40
C ASP A 1026 -44.25 -5.96 11.05
N HIS A 1027 -43.99 -4.93 10.22
CA HIS A 1027 -43.58 -3.57 10.61
C HIS A 1027 -44.34 -2.50 9.78
N PRO A 1028 -45.68 -2.40 9.90
CA PRO A 1028 -46.51 -1.63 8.97
C PRO A 1028 -46.38 -0.11 9.08
N GLU A 1029 -45.81 0.43 10.17
CA GLU A 1029 -45.55 1.86 10.31
C GLU A 1029 -44.19 2.27 9.72
N PHE A 1030 -43.23 1.35 9.61
CA PHE A 1030 -41.85 1.59 9.19
C PHE A 1030 -41.71 2.36 7.85
N PRO A 1031 -42.40 2.02 6.74
CA PRO A 1031 -42.28 2.80 5.49
C PRO A 1031 -42.74 4.25 5.64
N ARG A 1032 -43.82 4.47 6.39
CA ARG A 1032 -44.36 5.81 6.66
C ARG A 1032 -43.42 6.63 7.54
N LEU A 1033 -42.77 6.01 8.53
CA LEU A 1033 -41.77 6.67 9.37
C LEU A 1033 -40.51 7.02 8.58
N ARG A 1034 -40.02 6.11 7.71
CA ARG A 1034 -38.89 6.34 6.80
C ARG A 1034 -39.11 7.57 5.94
N ASP A 1035 -40.24 7.63 5.23
CA ASP A 1035 -40.50 8.67 4.24
C ASP A 1035 -40.63 10.06 4.92
N ARG A 1036 -41.22 10.12 6.12
CA ARG A 1036 -41.28 11.34 6.94
C ARG A 1036 -39.93 11.78 7.49
N ILE A 1037 -39.08 10.85 7.93
CA ILE A 1037 -37.71 11.17 8.38
C ILE A 1037 -36.90 11.72 7.20
N LYS A 1038 -37.06 11.16 5.99
CA LYS A 1038 -36.40 11.68 4.79
C LYS A 1038 -36.88 13.09 4.44
N GLU A 1039 -38.20 13.33 4.46
CA GLU A 1039 -38.78 14.67 4.27
C GLU A 1039 -38.25 15.70 5.29
N LEU A 1040 -38.20 15.34 6.57
CA LEU A 1040 -37.66 16.20 7.64
C LEU A 1040 -36.17 16.53 7.41
N LEU A 1041 -35.36 15.53 7.02
CA LEU A 1041 -33.94 15.73 6.72
C LEU A 1041 -33.71 16.64 5.50
N THR A 1042 -34.46 16.47 4.42
CA THR A 1042 -34.40 17.37 3.25
C THR A 1042 -34.82 18.79 3.62
N ASN A 1043 -35.94 18.96 4.33
CA ASN A 1043 -36.39 20.27 4.81
C ASN A 1043 -35.35 20.94 5.74
N SER A 1044 -34.62 20.16 6.54
CA SER A 1044 -33.48 20.66 7.34
C SER A 1044 -32.32 21.15 6.48
N GLU A 1045 -32.00 20.50 5.36
CA GLU A 1045 -30.89 20.92 4.48
C GLU A 1045 -31.22 22.20 3.70
N ASP A 1046 -32.48 22.39 3.31
CA ASP A 1046 -32.97 23.67 2.74
C ASP A 1046 -32.99 24.80 3.79
N LEU A 1047 -33.44 24.51 5.02
CA LEU A 1047 -33.41 25.47 6.12
C LEU A 1047 -31.97 25.82 6.56
N ASP A 1048 -31.03 24.88 6.55
CA ASP A 1048 -29.61 25.12 6.86
C ASP A 1048 -28.97 26.12 5.88
N GLN A 1049 -29.42 26.16 4.61
CA GLN A 1049 -29.01 27.18 3.63
C GLN A 1049 -29.59 28.57 3.98
N VAL A 1050 -30.86 28.65 4.36
CA VAL A 1050 -31.50 29.90 4.81
C VAL A 1050 -30.83 30.43 6.09
N VAL A 1051 -30.47 29.55 7.02
CA VAL A 1051 -29.74 29.89 8.25
C VAL A 1051 -28.35 30.48 7.93
N GLN A 1052 -27.64 29.96 6.93
CA GLN A 1052 -26.34 30.50 6.51
C GLN A 1052 -26.44 31.89 5.86
N LEU A 1053 -27.58 32.21 5.25
CA LEU A 1053 -27.81 33.50 4.58
C LEU A 1053 -28.40 34.59 5.50
N VAL A 1054 -29.28 34.22 6.42
CA VAL A 1054 -30.10 35.19 7.21
C VAL A 1054 -29.96 35.01 8.73
N GLY A 1055 -29.46 33.86 9.19
CA GLY A 1055 -29.30 33.52 10.60
C GLY A 1055 -30.52 32.85 11.23
N LYS A 1056 -30.29 31.92 12.18
CA LYS A 1056 -31.34 31.10 12.84
C LYS A 1056 -32.37 31.91 13.64
N SER A 1057 -32.08 33.18 13.96
CA SER A 1057 -33.03 34.10 14.59
C SER A 1057 -34.16 34.56 13.68
N ALA A 1058 -33.99 34.52 12.35
CA ALA A 1058 -35.00 34.96 11.38
C ALA A 1058 -36.08 33.92 11.06
N LEU A 1059 -35.93 32.67 11.53
CA LEU A 1059 -36.83 31.56 11.27
C LEU A 1059 -38.09 31.56 12.16
N GLY A 1060 -39.15 30.89 11.70
CA GLY A 1060 -40.32 30.56 12.51
C GLY A 1060 -40.00 29.49 13.56
N ASP A 1061 -40.84 29.37 14.59
CA ASP A 1061 -40.64 28.37 15.65
C ASP A 1061 -40.87 26.92 15.14
N SER A 1062 -41.72 26.72 14.13
CA SER A 1062 -41.84 25.45 13.38
C SER A 1062 -40.52 25.04 12.72
N ASP A 1063 -39.84 25.97 12.05
CA ASP A 1063 -38.61 25.69 11.31
C ASP A 1063 -37.45 25.39 12.28
N LYS A 1064 -37.47 26.01 13.48
CA LYS A 1064 -36.55 25.70 14.58
C LYS A 1064 -36.77 24.31 15.14
N ILE A 1065 -38.02 23.82 15.22
CA ILE A 1065 -38.30 22.40 15.57
C ILE A 1065 -37.67 21.49 14.51
N ILE A 1066 -37.89 21.74 13.22
CA ILE A 1066 -37.33 20.91 12.14
C ILE A 1066 -35.81 20.81 12.25
N LEU A 1067 -35.12 21.95 12.42
CA LEU A 1067 -33.65 21.97 12.59
C LEU A 1067 -33.17 21.28 13.88
N ASP A 1068 -33.82 21.53 15.03
CA ASP A 1068 -33.41 20.94 16.31
C ASP A 1068 -33.68 19.42 16.36
N VAL A 1069 -34.76 18.94 15.74
CA VAL A 1069 -35.07 17.51 15.60
C VAL A 1069 -34.16 16.85 14.56
N ALA A 1070 -33.87 17.52 13.44
CA ALA A 1070 -32.93 17.02 12.44
C ALA A 1070 -31.52 16.85 13.01
N ALA A 1071 -31.06 17.74 13.90
CA ALA A 1071 -29.80 17.58 14.61
C ALA A 1071 -29.80 16.31 15.49
N MET A 1072 -30.86 16.08 16.28
CA MET A 1072 -30.96 14.84 17.08
C MET A 1072 -31.04 13.58 16.19
N LEU A 1073 -31.73 13.63 15.05
CA LEU A 1073 -31.73 12.53 14.10
C LEU A 1073 -30.32 12.30 13.50
N LYS A 1074 -29.57 13.35 13.18
CA LYS A 1074 -28.19 13.25 12.66
C LYS A 1074 -27.23 12.66 13.72
N ASP A 1075 -27.29 13.11 14.97
CA ASP A 1075 -26.33 12.76 16.03
C ASP A 1075 -26.72 11.49 16.84
N ASP A 1076 -28.01 11.16 16.92
CA ASP A 1076 -28.51 10.05 17.75
C ASP A 1076 -29.16 8.91 16.94
N PHE A 1077 -29.73 9.17 15.76
CA PHE A 1077 -30.33 8.12 14.91
C PHE A 1077 -29.48 7.67 13.71
N LEU A 1078 -28.79 8.59 13.02
CA LEU A 1078 -27.96 8.27 11.86
C LEU A 1078 -26.52 7.91 12.24
N GLN A 1079 -25.97 8.54 13.29
CA GLN A 1079 -24.65 8.17 13.81
C GLN A 1079 -24.72 6.86 14.60
N GLN A 1080 -23.84 5.91 14.27
CA GLN A 1080 -23.79 4.57 14.85
C GLN A 1080 -22.34 4.10 14.97
N ASN A 1081 -21.92 3.68 16.16
CA ASN A 1081 -20.55 3.26 16.42
C ASN A 1081 -20.36 1.74 16.24
N GLY A 1082 -19.73 1.35 15.13
CA GLY A 1082 -19.45 -0.05 14.78
C GLY A 1082 -18.55 -0.82 15.77
N TYR A 1083 -17.91 -0.14 16.73
CA TYR A 1083 -16.99 -0.74 17.71
C TYR A 1083 -17.59 -0.89 19.13
N SER A 1084 -18.82 -0.45 19.38
CA SER A 1084 -19.44 -0.51 20.72
C SER A 1084 -20.57 -1.53 20.81
N ASP A 1085 -20.63 -2.29 21.90
CA ASP A 1085 -21.48 -3.49 22.02
C ASP A 1085 -22.98 -3.26 21.71
N TYR A 1086 -23.51 -2.10 22.10
CA TYR A 1086 -24.92 -1.68 21.93
C TYR A 1086 -25.26 -1.12 20.54
N ASP A 1087 -24.26 -0.78 19.74
CA ASP A 1087 -24.39 -0.04 18.47
C ASP A 1087 -23.66 -0.69 17.28
N GLN A 1088 -22.87 -1.73 17.50
CA GLN A 1088 -22.26 -2.52 16.42
C GLN A 1088 -23.32 -3.12 15.47
N PHE A 1089 -24.47 -3.51 16.04
CA PHE A 1089 -25.61 -4.09 15.36
C PHE A 1089 -26.91 -3.51 15.95
N CYS A 1090 -27.76 -2.91 15.12
CA CYS A 1090 -29.07 -2.44 15.52
C CYS A 1090 -30.17 -3.28 14.84
N PRO A 1091 -31.01 -4.01 15.61
CA PRO A 1091 -32.15 -4.74 15.07
C PRO A 1091 -33.18 -3.82 14.39
N LEU A 1092 -33.95 -4.38 13.45
CA LEU A 1092 -35.02 -3.66 12.75
C LEU A 1092 -36.09 -3.11 13.72
N TRP A 1093 -36.46 -3.88 14.76
CA TRP A 1093 -37.42 -3.43 15.78
C TRP A 1093 -36.89 -2.27 16.63
N LYS A 1094 -35.61 -2.30 17.05
CA LYS A 1094 -34.96 -1.19 17.78
C LYS A 1094 -34.96 0.07 16.91
N THR A 1095 -34.67 -0.10 15.62
CA THR A 1095 -34.71 0.97 14.62
C THR A 1095 -36.12 1.55 14.44
N GLU A 1096 -37.17 0.73 14.30
CA GLU A 1096 -38.56 1.21 14.19
C GLU A 1096 -39.02 1.99 15.44
N TYR A 1097 -38.74 1.47 16.64
CA TYR A 1097 -39.07 2.15 17.90
C TYR A 1097 -38.37 3.51 18.03
N MET A 1098 -37.09 3.62 17.66
CA MET A 1098 -36.38 4.91 17.63
C MET A 1098 -37.02 5.88 16.61
N MET A 1099 -37.31 5.42 15.39
CA MET A 1099 -37.97 6.24 14.36
C MET A 1099 -39.33 6.75 14.83
N LYS A 1100 -40.11 5.89 15.49
CA LYS A 1100 -41.42 6.23 16.07
C LYS A 1100 -41.30 7.27 17.17
N ALA A 1101 -40.34 7.13 18.07
CA ALA A 1101 -40.12 8.07 19.17
C ALA A 1101 -39.72 9.47 18.68
N PHE A 1102 -38.77 9.57 17.73
CA PHE A 1102 -38.38 10.86 17.15
C PHE A 1102 -39.52 11.53 16.35
N MET A 1103 -40.32 10.76 15.60
CA MET A 1103 -41.46 11.31 14.86
C MET A 1103 -42.62 11.73 15.78
N GLN A 1104 -42.89 11.01 16.87
CA GLN A 1104 -43.89 11.41 17.85
C GLN A 1104 -43.44 12.67 18.61
N PHE A 1105 -42.16 12.78 18.98
CA PHE A 1105 -41.61 14.01 19.58
C PHE A 1105 -41.77 15.23 18.66
N HIS A 1106 -41.46 15.08 17.37
CA HIS A 1106 -41.67 16.12 16.37
C HIS A 1106 -43.14 16.56 16.31
N ASP A 1107 -44.08 15.60 16.30
CA ASP A 1107 -45.50 15.88 16.11
C ASP A 1107 -46.15 16.53 17.35
N GLU A 1108 -45.77 16.13 18.56
CA GLU A 1108 -46.22 16.83 19.78
C GLU A 1108 -45.57 18.22 19.92
N ALA A 1109 -44.30 18.40 19.52
CA ALA A 1109 -43.65 19.71 19.49
C ALA A 1109 -44.35 20.67 18.51
N GLN A 1110 -44.68 20.21 17.29
CA GLN A 1110 -45.41 21.00 16.31
C GLN A 1110 -46.83 21.35 16.78
N LYS A 1111 -47.55 20.41 17.42
CA LYS A 1111 -48.86 20.71 18.04
C LYS A 1111 -48.73 21.78 19.12
N ALA A 1112 -47.80 21.64 20.06
CA ALA A 1112 -47.58 22.59 21.15
C ALA A 1112 -47.31 24.01 20.65
N VAL A 1113 -46.47 24.17 19.62
CA VAL A 1113 -46.21 25.48 18.99
C VAL A 1113 -47.42 25.98 18.19
N SER A 1114 -48.18 25.11 17.52
CA SER A 1114 -49.43 25.49 16.84
C SER A 1114 -50.52 26.00 17.81
N SER A 1115 -50.49 25.55 19.07
CA SER A 1115 -51.35 26.05 20.16
C SER A 1115 -50.93 27.42 20.70
N GLY A 1116 -49.83 28.00 20.22
CA GLY A 1116 -49.36 29.35 20.56
C GLY A 1116 -48.21 29.42 21.57
N LEU A 1117 -47.65 28.28 22.01
CA LEU A 1117 -46.45 28.25 22.84
C LEU A 1117 -45.20 28.55 21.99
N SER A 1118 -44.22 29.28 22.53
CA SER A 1118 -42.92 29.43 21.85
C SER A 1118 -42.05 28.19 22.06
N TRP A 1119 -41.31 27.81 21.02
CA TRP A 1119 -40.41 26.65 21.02
C TRP A 1119 -39.39 26.70 22.16
N ALA A 1120 -38.95 27.88 22.61
CA ALA A 1120 -38.02 28.01 23.73
C ALA A 1120 -38.58 27.41 25.05
N LYS A 1121 -39.84 27.74 25.42
CA LYS A 1121 -40.50 27.18 26.62
C LYS A 1121 -40.66 25.66 26.50
N VAL A 1122 -41.13 25.20 25.34
CA VAL A 1122 -41.36 23.78 25.05
C VAL A 1122 -40.05 22.99 25.11
N ARG A 1123 -38.97 23.52 24.53
CA ARG A 1123 -37.64 22.88 24.51
C ARG A 1123 -37.01 22.78 25.91
N GLU A 1124 -37.16 23.79 26.75
CA GLU A 1124 -36.68 23.76 28.14
C GLU A 1124 -37.48 22.73 28.97
N ALA A 1125 -38.82 22.78 28.89
CA ALA A 1125 -39.69 21.88 29.64
C ALA A 1125 -39.62 20.40 29.17
N THR A 1126 -39.15 20.13 27.95
CA THR A 1126 -38.98 18.77 27.40
C THR A 1126 -37.54 18.24 27.45
N SER A 1127 -36.62 18.93 28.12
CA SER A 1127 -35.19 18.56 28.20
C SER A 1127 -34.95 17.11 28.69
N GLU A 1128 -35.72 16.64 29.67
CA GLU A 1128 -35.66 15.27 30.19
C GLU A 1128 -36.07 14.23 29.13
N ILE A 1129 -37.11 14.52 28.34
CA ILE A 1129 -37.57 13.66 27.24
C ILE A 1129 -36.52 13.64 26.11
N GLN A 1130 -35.90 14.78 25.80
CA GLN A 1130 -34.81 14.84 24.84
C GLN A 1130 -33.64 13.96 25.28
N HIS A 1131 -33.22 14.02 26.55
CA HIS A 1131 -32.21 13.11 27.09
C HIS A 1131 -32.64 11.63 26.96
N GLY A 1132 -33.89 11.30 27.26
CA GLY A 1132 -34.48 9.98 27.07
C GLY A 1132 -34.33 9.46 25.64
N LEU A 1133 -34.70 10.28 24.65
CA LEU A 1133 -34.55 9.96 23.21
C LEU A 1133 -33.09 9.70 22.82
N ARG A 1134 -32.15 10.53 23.29
CA ARG A 1134 -30.71 10.29 23.03
C ARG A 1134 -30.20 9.01 23.65
N SER A 1135 -30.71 8.64 24.83
CA SER A 1135 -30.29 7.43 25.51
C SER A 1135 -30.76 6.12 24.85
N MET A 1136 -31.75 6.16 23.95
CA MET A 1136 -32.30 4.95 23.30
C MET A 1136 -31.24 4.12 22.57
N LYS A 1137 -30.17 4.74 22.04
CA LYS A 1137 -29.11 4.03 21.30
C LYS A 1137 -28.26 3.12 22.20
N PHE A 1138 -28.09 3.45 23.48
CA PHE A 1138 -27.23 2.71 24.43
C PHE A 1138 -27.84 1.41 24.98
N GLU A 1139 -29.14 1.15 24.78
CA GLU A 1139 -29.80 -0.09 25.20
C GLU A 1139 -29.25 -1.29 24.40
N LEU A 1140 -28.88 -2.38 25.10
CA LEU A 1140 -28.40 -3.62 24.47
C LEU A 1140 -29.56 -4.36 23.76
N PRO A 1141 -29.33 -4.97 22.58
CA PRO A 1141 -30.37 -5.61 21.79
C PRO A 1141 -30.78 -7.03 22.26
N ASP A 1142 -30.21 -7.53 23.36
CA ASP A 1142 -30.32 -8.94 23.77
C ASP A 1142 -31.71 -9.35 24.31
N ASP A 1143 -32.44 -8.42 24.96
CA ASP A 1143 -33.81 -8.64 25.45
C ASP A 1143 -34.78 -7.66 24.79
N GLN A 1144 -35.61 -8.18 23.88
CA GLN A 1144 -36.58 -7.38 23.15
C GLN A 1144 -37.76 -6.94 24.03
N GLU A 1145 -38.18 -7.73 25.01
CA GLU A 1145 -39.37 -7.44 25.84
C GLU A 1145 -39.05 -6.36 26.89
N GLU A 1146 -37.88 -6.43 27.54
CA GLU A 1146 -37.47 -5.38 28.49
C GLU A 1146 -37.27 -4.03 27.79
N VAL A 1147 -36.59 -4.03 26.64
CA VAL A 1147 -36.24 -2.79 25.91
C VAL A 1147 -37.47 -2.14 25.26
N SER A 1148 -38.34 -2.91 24.60
CA SER A 1148 -39.63 -2.37 24.10
C SER A 1148 -40.48 -1.82 25.24
N GLY A 1149 -40.55 -2.53 26.37
CA GLY A 1149 -41.20 -2.07 27.59
C GLY A 1149 -40.58 -0.81 28.22
N LYS A 1150 -39.30 -0.49 27.98
CA LYS A 1150 -38.69 0.83 28.31
C LYS A 1150 -39.15 1.90 27.33
N TYR A 1151 -39.09 1.62 26.04
CA TYR A 1151 -39.46 2.58 25.00
C TYR A 1151 -40.94 2.99 25.08
N ASP A 1152 -41.87 2.05 25.30
CA ASP A 1152 -43.29 2.38 25.47
C ASP A 1152 -43.57 3.26 26.71
N ARG A 1153 -42.81 3.09 27.80
CA ARG A 1153 -42.86 3.99 28.96
C ARG A 1153 -42.34 5.40 28.62
N LEU A 1154 -41.29 5.52 27.81
CA LEU A 1154 -40.80 6.82 27.34
C LEU A 1154 -41.83 7.53 26.43
N LEU A 1155 -42.54 6.80 25.56
CA LEU A 1155 -43.62 7.36 24.74
C LEU A 1155 -44.81 7.85 25.58
N GLN A 1156 -45.16 7.14 26.66
CA GLN A 1156 -46.17 7.56 27.63
C GLN A 1156 -45.73 8.83 28.38
N GLN A 1157 -44.54 8.83 28.99
CA GLN A 1157 -43.97 9.98 29.70
C GLN A 1157 -43.86 11.23 28.80
N MET A 1158 -43.45 11.06 27.55
CA MET A 1158 -43.44 12.14 26.55
C MET A 1158 -44.84 12.74 26.35
N SER A 1159 -45.85 11.89 26.16
CA SER A 1159 -47.23 12.31 25.94
C SER A 1159 -47.81 13.05 27.15
N GLU A 1160 -47.55 12.54 28.36
CA GLU A 1160 -47.94 13.19 29.63
C GLU A 1160 -47.23 14.54 29.82
N LYS A 1161 -45.93 14.64 29.49
CA LYS A 1161 -45.16 15.87 29.62
C LYS A 1161 -45.64 16.95 28.65
N PHE A 1162 -45.89 16.61 27.38
CA PHE A 1162 -46.46 17.55 26.39
C PHE A 1162 -47.88 18.01 26.76
N ALA A 1163 -48.69 17.15 27.40
CA ALA A 1163 -49.97 17.57 27.99
C ALA A 1163 -49.75 18.60 29.10
N SER A 1164 -48.89 18.32 30.10
CA SER A 1164 -48.62 19.29 31.18
C SER A 1164 -48.08 20.64 30.70
N VAL A 1165 -47.29 20.64 29.63
CA VAL A 1165 -46.73 21.87 29.02
C VAL A 1165 -47.79 22.63 28.20
N SER A 1166 -48.91 22.00 27.86
CA SER A 1166 -50.06 22.62 27.19
C SER A 1166 -51.08 23.21 28.18
N ASP A 1167 -51.06 22.78 29.44
CA ASP A 1167 -51.88 23.32 30.54
C ASP A 1167 -51.19 24.50 31.28
N GLU A 1168 -49.91 24.79 30.98
CA GLU A 1168 -49.08 25.87 31.58
C GLU A 1168 -48.78 27.06 30.64
#